data_AF-A0A3N2G1I4-F1
#
_entry.id   AF-A0A3N2G1I4-F1
#
_cell.length_a   1.000
_cell.length_b   1.000
_cell.length_c   1.000
_cell.angle_alpha   90.00
_cell.angle_beta   90.00
_cell.angle_gamma   90.00
#
_symmetry.space_group_name_H-M   'P 1'
#
loop_
_entity.id
_entity.type
_entity.pdbx_description
1 polymer ?
#
loop_
_entity_poly.entity_id
_entity_poly.type
_entity_poly.pdbx_seq_one_letter_code
_entity_poly.pdbx_strand_id
1 'polypeptide(L)'
;MSRHAPVPPPTPGTRPLRVVAAGVAAAALVASALVAVGTGATTASAAAPLSLSPVGIPGRGATVPFVEQEAEDAVTNGTLIGPNRLYGTLPSEASGRRAVTLDAVGEYVEFTLTKPANSVDFRYSLPDNAAGTGRDATAAVLVNGTKVKDLPVTSRYGWYYGGYPFNNNPGDTFPHHFYDETRMMFGSTLAAGTKVRFQVSSTAQSPTFTVDLADFELVGAPLGQPAGSLNVVTDFGADPTGAADATQAIQNAVNAGSAQGRTVYVPSGRFRVTSHIIVDKVTLTGAGQWYSELTGAGVGIYGKYVGQGGPSTNVTVSNLAVLGEVKERNDNDQVNAFGGAMSSSTIDSVWMQHTKVGAWMDGPMDRLTIKNSRILDQTADGINFHQGVTNSVATNNFIRNTGDDGIAQWAETAEHDNSYTFNTVILPILANNIAIYGGTNITVSDNVVADTISNGGGIHIANRYPGVQGAAAIGGTITVARDTFIRAGNSDYNWQFGVGALWFSALNEPINATINVTDANILDSSYAAIMFIEGSTKTVNFKNVNIDGAGTFAIQAQAAFVANFENVVAKNIGYSNPLYSCQGSVNTGINLVGSGNSGFFPATPYCGPWPTPVYSGGTTNPTSPPVTTPPTTPTPTPTPTPTVTPTQPPACNAGTGDLARGKAATATSTNQSYGPGNAVDGNSSTYWESANSAFPQSVTVDLCAATALQRVELALPSAWGQRNQTLAVLGSSDGSSWSTLAASRSYSFDPASGNRVSIPASGTARYVRVTVTANSGWPAAQLSSFEVYGTGTTPTPTPTPTPTPTPTPTPTVTPTTPPTTVNLAAGKQVSGSYADVYGPGNVVDGNVNSYWESPNNAFPQTLTVDLGSSQTVGRVVLKLPPAAAWATRTQTVSVLGSTDNATWSTLKASAGYVFNPSSANTVTIAVTPSSKRYVRLTFTGNTGWPAGQLSEYEVYSG
;
A
#
# COMPACT_ATOMS: atom_id res chain seq x y z
N MET A 1 -5.07 72.39 19.59
CA MET A 1 -5.70 73.57 18.96
C MET A 1 -4.78 74.10 17.86
N SER A 2 -5.34 74.82 16.86
CA SER A 2 -4.74 75.71 15.85
C SER A 2 -3.18 75.87 15.76
N ARG A 3 -2.54 75.56 14.60
CA ARG A 3 -2.14 76.48 13.46
C ARG A 3 -0.77 77.20 13.69
N HIS A 4 0.03 77.71 12.72
CA HIS A 4 -0.09 78.05 11.27
C HIS A 4 1.29 77.97 10.52
N ALA A 5 1.39 78.37 9.24
CA ALA A 5 2.59 78.49 8.36
C ALA A 5 2.48 79.72 7.41
N PRO A 6 3.57 80.34 6.86
CA PRO A 6 4.32 79.88 5.65
C PRO A 6 5.87 80.20 5.74
N VAL A 7 6.84 80.00 4.80
CA VAL A 7 6.96 79.76 3.33
C VAL A 7 6.88 81.04 2.44
N PRO A 8 7.62 81.28 1.29
CA PRO A 8 8.79 80.64 0.60
C PRO A 8 10.02 81.64 0.55
N PRO A 9 10.82 82.00 -0.53
CA PRO A 9 11.14 81.43 -1.87
C PRO A 9 12.68 81.26 -2.27
N PRO A 10 13.40 81.97 -3.22
CA PRO A 10 14.15 81.23 -4.30
C PRO A 10 15.54 81.73 -4.88
N THR A 11 16.42 80.80 -5.33
CA THR A 11 17.21 80.75 -6.63
C THR A 11 18.33 81.77 -7.03
N PRO A 12 19.20 81.50 -8.07
CA PRO A 12 19.76 80.24 -8.65
C PRO A 12 21.31 80.29 -8.97
N GLY A 13 21.95 79.20 -9.49
CA GLY A 13 23.38 79.31 -9.93
C GLY A 13 24.26 78.14 -10.50
N THR A 14 23.76 77.18 -11.30
CA THR A 14 24.61 76.28 -12.18
C THR A 14 25.64 75.29 -11.56
N ARG A 15 26.43 74.56 -12.39
CA ARG A 15 27.01 73.20 -12.21
C ARG A 15 28.19 72.93 -13.20
N PRO A 16 28.92 71.78 -13.20
CA PRO A 16 29.38 70.81 -12.17
C PRO A 16 30.91 70.49 -12.38
N LEU A 17 31.60 69.34 -12.17
CA LEU A 17 31.53 68.06 -11.41
C LEU A 17 32.96 67.41 -11.41
N ARG A 18 33.37 66.63 -10.37
CA ARG A 18 34.34 65.50 -10.48
C ARG A 18 34.30 64.58 -9.23
N VAL A 19 34.41 63.26 -9.47
CA VAL A 19 35.01 62.20 -8.59
C VAL A 19 34.34 61.80 -7.25
N VAL A 20 33.87 60.53 -7.20
CA VAL A 20 33.78 59.55 -6.08
C VAL A 20 32.77 59.72 -4.91
N ALA A 21 31.89 58.71 -4.85
CA ALA A 21 31.19 58.05 -3.73
C ALA A 21 30.99 58.70 -2.33
N ALA A 22 29.71 58.86 -1.99
CA ALA A 22 29.10 58.28 -0.77
C ALA A 22 27.59 58.02 -1.07
N GLY A 23 26.93 57.11 -0.35
CA GLY A 23 25.52 56.77 -0.59
C GLY A 23 24.54 57.38 0.41
N VAL A 24 23.26 57.43 0.05
CA VAL A 24 22.06 57.39 0.94
C VAL A 24 20.81 57.19 0.07
N ALA A 25 19.73 56.68 0.66
CA ALA A 25 18.50 56.27 -0.05
C ALA A 25 17.70 57.43 -0.67
N ALA A 26 16.89 57.11 -1.69
CA ALA A 26 15.80 57.93 -2.20
C ALA A 26 14.63 57.05 -2.66
N ALA A 27 13.40 57.42 -2.30
CA ALA A 27 12.20 56.81 -2.85
C ALA A 27 11.87 57.39 -4.23
N ALA A 28 11.40 56.55 -5.16
CA ALA A 28 11.02 56.98 -6.51
C ALA A 28 9.63 57.64 -6.53
N LEU A 29 9.47 58.69 -7.33
CA LEU A 29 8.18 59.33 -7.59
C LEU A 29 7.72 59.05 -9.02
N VAL A 30 6.42 58.79 -9.15
CA VAL A 30 5.70 58.36 -10.35
C VAL A 30 6.00 59.19 -11.60
N ALA A 31 6.18 58.51 -12.74
CA ALA A 31 5.97 59.06 -14.08
C ALA A 31 4.90 58.23 -14.80
N SER A 32 3.75 58.84 -15.10
CA SER A 32 2.59 58.14 -15.67
C SER A 32 2.65 58.09 -17.19
N ALA A 33 2.58 56.89 -17.76
CA ALA A 33 2.31 56.66 -19.18
C ALA A 33 1.01 55.87 -19.34
N LEU A 34 0.00 56.47 -19.99
CA LEU A 34 -1.21 55.73 -20.36
C LEU A 34 -0.90 54.82 -21.55
N VAL A 35 -1.06 53.52 -21.34
CA VAL A 35 -1.23 52.53 -22.42
C VAL A 35 -2.65 51.99 -22.32
N ALA A 36 -3.39 52.02 -23.43
CA ALA A 36 -4.75 51.48 -23.47
C ALA A 36 -4.70 49.94 -23.43
N VAL A 37 -5.03 49.36 -22.27
CA VAL A 37 -5.13 47.90 -22.12
C VAL A 37 -6.44 47.43 -22.75
N GLY A 38 -6.35 46.80 -23.92
CA GLY A 38 -7.45 46.03 -24.49
C GLY A 38 -7.74 44.81 -23.61
N THR A 39 -9.02 44.52 -23.36
CA THR A 39 -9.46 43.41 -22.50
C THR A 39 -9.35 42.06 -23.21
N GLY A 40 -8.13 41.65 -23.54
CA GLY A 40 -7.80 40.26 -23.87
C GLY A 40 -7.47 39.49 -22.59
N ALA A 41 -8.13 38.36 -22.37
CA ALA A 41 -7.86 37.51 -21.20
C ALA A 41 -6.51 36.79 -21.40
N THR A 42 -5.44 37.36 -20.85
CA THR A 42 -4.14 36.68 -20.75
C THR A 42 -4.26 35.53 -19.77
N THR A 43 -4.24 34.29 -20.26
CA THR A 43 -4.10 33.09 -19.44
C THR A 43 -2.83 33.23 -18.60
N ALA A 44 -2.97 33.27 -17.27
CA ALA A 44 -1.82 33.33 -16.39
C ALA A 44 -1.00 32.04 -16.54
N SER A 45 0.22 32.15 -17.06
CA SER A 45 1.15 31.03 -17.00
C SER A 45 1.48 30.78 -15.54
N ALA A 46 1.19 29.57 -15.05
CA ALA A 46 1.69 29.15 -13.76
C ALA A 46 3.23 29.21 -13.76
N ALA A 47 3.82 29.50 -12.59
CA ALA A 47 5.23 29.19 -12.37
C ALA A 47 5.40 27.66 -12.43
N ALA A 48 6.55 27.20 -12.94
CA ALA A 48 6.89 25.79 -12.86
C ALA A 48 6.92 25.34 -11.38
N PRO A 49 6.49 24.10 -11.06
CA PRO A 49 6.61 23.58 -9.70
C PRO A 49 8.09 23.61 -9.29
N LEU A 50 8.35 24.07 -8.07
CA LEU A 50 9.68 23.98 -7.47
C LEU A 50 9.99 22.51 -7.22
N SER A 51 11.18 22.02 -7.60
CA SER A 51 11.69 20.72 -7.16
C SER A 51 12.05 20.80 -5.66
N LEU A 52 11.01 20.70 -4.82
CA LEU A 52 11.12 20.67 -3.37
C LEU A 52 11.62 19.28 -2.94
N SER A 53 12.94 19.12 -2.82
CA SER A 53 13.53 18.00 -2.09
C SER A 53 13.17 18.12 -0.60
N PRO A 54 12.91 16.99 0.09
CA PRO A 54 12.70 16.95 1.54
C PRO A 54 13.99 17.07 2.36
N VAL A 55 15.17 17.10 1.73
CA VAL A 55 16.49 17.12 2.37
C VAL A 55 17.12 18.51 2.34
N GLY A 56 17.88 18.85 3.39
CA GLY A 56 18.70 20.08 3.42
C GLY A 56 17.93 21.39 3.65
N ILE A 57 16.68 21.32 4.10
CA ILE A 57 15.86 22.51 4.41
C ILE A 57 16.51 23.30 5.56
N PRO A 58 16.81 24.61 5.41
CA PRO A 58 17.59 25.34 6.41
C PRO A 58 16.97 25.33 7.82
N GLY A 59 17.65 24.65 8.74
CA GLY A 59 17.24 24.53 10.15
C GLY A 59 16.04 23.60 10.40
N ARG A 60 15.71 22.72 9.46
CA ARG A 60 14.59 21.76 9.57
C ARG A 60 14.97 20.41 8.96
N GLY A 61 14.38 19.35 9.48
CA GLY A 61 14.65 17.97 9.07
C GLY A 61 15.99 17.47 9.58
N ALA A 62 16.32 16.24 9.18
CA ALA A 62 17.55 15.59 9.59
C ALA A 62 18.78 16.23 8.91
N THR A 63 19.79 16.54 9.72
CA THR A 63 21.13 16.89 9.24
C THR A 63 21.83 15.60 8.79
N VAL A 64 21.65 15.26 7.51
CA VAL A 64 22.22 14.05 6.90
C VAL A 64 23.65 14.28 6.35
N PRO A 65 24.50 13.24 6.30
CA PRO A 65 25.87 13.34 5.79
C PRO A 65 25.95 13.26 4.24
N PHE A 66 24.87 12.86 3.57
CA PHE A 66 24.82 12.62 2.13
C PHE A 66 24.33 13.83 1.32
N VAL A 67 24.26 13.67 0.00
CA VAL A 67 23.53 14.54 -0.92
C VAL A 67 22.62 13.70 -1.79
N GLU A 68 21.32 13.90 -1.60
CA GLU A 68 20.23 13.36 -2.42
C GLU A 68 20.29 13.93 -3.84
N GLN A 69 20.08 13.09 -4.84
CA GLN A 69 19.86 13.48 -6.23
C GLN A 69 18.69 12.67 -6.82
N GLU A 70 17.60 13.35 -7.18
CA GLU A 70 16.43 12.76 -7.84
C GLU A 70 16.80 12.31 -9.27
N ALA A 71 16.30 11.16 -9.72
CA ALA A 71 16.69 10.55 -11.00
C ALA A 71 16.17 11.31 -12.23
N GLU A 72 15.01 11.96 -12.12
CA GLU A 72 14.39 12.72 -13.21
C GLU A 72 15.06 14.08 -13.48
N ASP A 73 15.79 14.62 -12.50
CA ASP A 73 16.59 15.83 -12.66
C ASP A 73 18.03 15.48 -13.13
N ALA A 74 18.37 14.18 -13.29
CA ALA A 74 19.66 13.66 -13.76
C ALA A 74 19.69 13.34 -15.28
N VAL A 75 20.87 13.02 -15.83
CA VAL A 75 21.00 12.74 -17.28
C VAL A 75 20.60 11.30 -17.58
N THR A 76 19.52 11.11 -18.32
CA THR A 76 19.04 9.77 -18.73
C THR A 76 18.75 9.67 -20.23
N ASN A 77 18.70 8.42 -20.72
CA ASN A 77 18.16 8.05 -22.02
C ASN A 77 16.96 7.06 -21.92
N GLY A 78 16.48 6.75 -20.71
CA GLY A 78 15.27 5.96 -20.47
C GLY A 78 14.01 6.82 -20.36
N THR A 79 12.93 6.26 -19.80
CA THR A 79 11.61 6.88 -19.75
C THR A 79 11.32 7.54 -18.39
N LEU A 80 11.10 8.86 -18.40
CA LEU A 80 10.57 9.61 -17.25
C LEU A 80 9.10 9.21 -16.98
N ILE A 81 8.79 8.89 -15.72
CA ILE A 81 7.43 8.62 -15.23
C ILE A 81 7.01 9.65 -14.16
N GLY A 82 5.70 9.92 -14.07
CA GLY A 82 5.11 10.91 -13.16
C GLY A 82 5.12 12.35 -13.72
N PRO A 83 4.72 13.36 -12.92
CA PRO A 83 4.22 13.24 -11.55
C PRO A 83 2.81 12.64 -11.46
N ASN A 84 2.58 11.78 -10.47
CA ASN A 84 1.25 11.22 -10.15
C ASN A 84 1.16 10.90 -8.65
N ARG A 85 0.02 11.11 -8.00
CA ARG A 85 -0.14 10.87 -6.54
C ARG A 85 -1.13 9.76 -6.19
N LEU A 86 -1.67 9.10 -7.21
CA LEU A 86 -2.64 8.01 -7.04
C LEU A 86 -1.93 6.75 -6.51
N TYR A 87 -2.25 6.39 -5.26
CA TYR A 87 -1.82 5.15 -4.60
C TYR A 87 -2.01 3.91 -5.49
N GLY A 88 -1.11 2.94 -5.34
CA GLY A 88 -1.04 1.75 -6.20
C GLY A 88 -0.50 2.05 -7.60
N THR A 89 0.24 3.16 -7.78
CA THR A 89 1.01 3.43 -9.00
C THR A 89 2.47 3.67 -8.69
N LEU A 90 3.37 3.11 -9.51
CA LEU A 90 4.81 3.26 -9.35
C LEU A 90 5.31 4.72 -9.19
N PRO A 91 4.81 5.73 -9.94
CA PRO A 91 5.20 7.12 -9.70
C PRO A 91 4.62 7.74 -8.41
N SER A 92 3.58 7.19 -7.76
CA SER A 92 3.10 7.77 -6.50
C SER A 92 4.06 7.55 -5.34
N GLU A 93 4.72 6.39 -5.32
CA GLU A 93 5.68 5.99 -4.28
C GLU A 93 7.13 6.41 -4.58
N ALA A 94 7.32 7.22 -5.62
CA ALA A 94 8.57 7.86 -5.98
C ALA A 94 8.79 9.18 -5.19
N SER A 95 10.04 9.53 -4.91
CA SER A 95 10.39 10.88 -4.45
C SER A 95 10.03 11.90 -5.53
N GLY A 96 9.64 13.12 -5.12
CA GLY A 96 9.10 14.11 -6.05
C GLY A 96 7.81 13.68 -6.80
N ARG A 97 7.30 12.46 -6.57
CA ARG A 97 6.30 11.72 -7.36
C ARG A 97 6.74 11.35 -8.78
N ARG A 98 8.05 11.34 -9.06
CA ARG A 98 8.64 11.16 -10.40
C ARG A 98 9.82 10.19 -10.31
N ALA A 99 10.07 9.43 -11.37
CA ALA A 99 11.19 8.50 -11.42
C ALA A 99 11.58 8.20 -12.87
N VAL A 100 12.64 7.42 -13.09
CA VAL A 100 13.08 7.03 -14.44
C VAL A 100 13.05 5.50 -14.59
N THR A 101 12.21 5.00 -15.48
CA THR A 101 12.17 3.58 -15.87
C THR A 101 13.13 3.31 -17.03
N LEU A 102 13.97 2.29 -16.85
CA LEU A 102 14.88 1.73 -17.84
C LEU A 102 14.37 0.33 -18.23
N ASP A 103 14.14 0.08 -19.52
CA ASP A 103 13.62 -1.20 -20.04
C ASP A 103 14.50 -1.85 -21.13
N ALA A 104 15.53 -1.15 -21.61
CA ALA A 104 16.45 -1.66 -22.63
C ALA A 104 17.93 -1.71 -22.18
N VAL A 105 18.69 -2.65 -22.75
CA VAL A 105 20.13 -2.79 -22.49
C VAL A 105 20.88 -1.58 -23.02
N GLY A 106 21.64 -0.91 -22.15
CA GLY A 106 22.33 0.34 -22.45
C GLY A 106 21.58 1.60 -22.02
N GLU A 107 20.37 1.48 -21.48
CA GLU A 107 19.69 2.60 -20.80
C GLU A 107 20.25 2.85 -19.41
N TYR A 108 20.25 4.12 -18.99
CA TYR A 108 20.92 4.57 -17.78
C TYR A 108 20.30 5.80 -17.13
N VAL A 109 20.64 6.01 -15.86
CA VAL A 109 20.62 7.32 -15.19
C VAL A 109 22.06 7.69 -14.83
N GLU A 110 22.50 8.90 -15.18
CA GLU A 110 23.84 9.43 -14.93
C GLU A 110 23.78 10.70 -14.08
N PHE A 111 24.07 10.51 -12.79
CA PHE A 111 24.22 11.53 -11.78
C PHE A 111 25.57 12.25 -11.92
N THR A 112 25.65 13.50 -11.48
CA THR A 112 26.90 14.27 -11.43
C THR A 112 27.13 14.74 -10.00
N LEU A 113 28.20 14.26 -9.37
CA LEU A 113 28.46 14.50 -7.95
C LEU A 113 28.66 16.00 -7.66
N THR A 114 27.84 16.58 -6.79
CA THR A 114 27.94 17.99 -6.37
C THR A 114 28.91 18.20 -5.19
N LYS A 115 29.22 17.13 -4.46
CA LYS A 115 30.26 17.04 -3.42
C LYS A 115 31.10 15.77 -3.66
N PRO A 116 32.31 15.62 -3.09
CA PRO A 116 33.01 14.33 -3.09
C PRO A 116 32.21 13.25 -2.36
N ALA A 117 32.29 12.00 -2.80
CA ALA A 117 31.62 10.86 -2.20
C ALA A 117 32.45 9.57 -2.37
N ASN A 118 32.33 8.61 -1.45
CA ASN A 118 32.95 7.28 -1.54
C ASN A 118 31.93 6.13 -1.38
N SER A 119 30.66 6.44 -1.08
CA SER A 119 29.53 5.52 -1.21
C SER A 119 28.32 6.19 -1.87
N VAL A 120 27.33 5.36 -2.18
CA VAL A 120 25.99 5.74 -2.60
C VAL A 120 24.99 4.81 -1.93
N ASP A 121 23.86 5.36 -1.49
CA ASP A 121 22.62 4.60 -1.30
C ASP A 121 21.67 4.90 -2.46
N PHE A 122 20.89 3.92 -2.90
CA PHE A 122 20.25 3.95 -4.21
C PHE A 122 18.83 3.39 -4.10
N ARG A 123 17.81 4.24 -4.35
CA ARG A 123 16.40 3.86 -4.29
C ARG A 123 15.88 3.49 -5.67
N TYR A 124 15.23 2.34 -5.77
CA TYR A 124 14.88 1.72 -7.03
C TYR A 124 13.67 0.79 -6.88
N SER A 125 13.10 0.36 -8.01
CA SER A 125 12.09 -0.69 -8.08
C SER A 125 12.38 -1.65 -9.23
N LEU A 126 12.26 -2.94 -8.95
CA LEU A 126 12.13 -4.00 -9.97
C LEU A 126 10.73 -4.60 -9.86
N PRO A 127 10.07 -4.99 -10.97
CA PRO A 127 8.82 -5.75 -10.90
C PRO A 127 9.01 -7.10 -10.23
N ASP A 128 8.05 -7.52 -9.40
CA ASP A 128 8.06 -8.81 -8.71
C ASP A 128 7.95 -10.02 -9.68
N ASN A 129 8.15 -11.22 -9.15
CA ASN A 129 7.88 -12.50 -9.81
C ASN A 129 6.44 -12.96 -9.55
N ALA A 130 5.96 -13.97 -10.30
CA ALA A 130 4.56 -14.41 -10.22
C ALA A 130 4.20 -15.25 -8.95
N ALA A 131 5.06 -15.23 -7.94
CA ALA A 131 4.98 -16.04 -6.72
C ALA A 131 5.41 -15.28 -5.45
N GLY A 132 5.44 -13.94 -5.45
CA GLY A 132 5.60 -13.15 -4.22
C GLY A 132 6.95 -13.33 -3.52
N THR A 133 8.00 -13.61 -4.29
CA THR A 133 9.32 -13.97 -3.75
C THR A 133 10.47 -13.09 -4.26
N GLY A 134 10.15 -12.05 -5.03
CA GLY A 134 11.12 -11.09 -5.57
C GLY A 134 11.96 -11.63 -6.74
N ARG A 135 12.64 -10.71 -7.42
CA ARG A 135 13.69 -11.01 -8.41
C ARG A 135 15.02 -10.48 -7.89
N ASP A 136 16.12 -11.07 -8.34
CA ASP A 136 17.45 -10.50 -8.16
C ASP A 136 18.05 -10.14 -9.51
N ALA A 137 18.53 -8.92 -9.64
CA ALA A 137 19.18 -8.40 -10.84
C ALA A 137 20.43 -7.59 -10.49
N THR A 138 21.15 -7.12 -11.50
CA THR A 138 22.29 -6.21 -11.32
C THR A 138 22.24 -5.04 -12.29
N ALA A 139 22.40 -3.82 -11.77
CA ALA A 139 22.71 -2.63 -12.56
C ALA A 139 24.24 -2.44 -12.61
N ALA A 140 24.80 -2.13 -13.78
CA ALA A 140 26.23 -1.78 -13.86
C ALA A 140 26.45 -0.35 -13.35
N VAL A 141 27.43 -0.17 -12.47
CA VAL A 141 27.85 1.13 -11.98
C VAL A 141 29.09 1.56 -12.77
N LEU A 142 29.00 2.70 -13.45
CA LEU A 142 30.09 3.29 -14.23
C LEU A 142 30.49 4.64 -13.63
N VAL A 143 31.79 4.85 -13.45
CA VAL A 143 32.39 6.12 -13.01
C VAL A 143 33.10 6.73 -14.22
N ASN A 144 32.70 7.93 -14.62
CA ASN A 144 33.20 8.62 -15.82
C ASN A 144 33.24 7.71 -17.07
N GLY A 145 32.18 6.90 -17.26
CA GLY A 145 32.05 5.96 -18.38
C GLY A 145 32.83 4.64 -18.23
N THR A 146 33.58 4.42 -17.16
CA THR A 146 34.29 3.15 -16.88
C THR A 146 33.53 2.34 -15.84
N LYS A 147 33.15 1.10 -16.14
CA LYS A 147 32.46 0.21 -15.18
C LYS A 147 33.36 -0.11 -14.00
N VAL A 148 32.87 0.15 -12.78
CA VAL A 148 33.59 -0.11 -11.51
C VAL A 148 33.01 -1.29 -10.72
N LYS A 149 31.71 -1.55 -10.85
CA LYS A 149 31.03 -2.66 -10.16
C LYS A 149 29.73 -3.04 -10.87
N ASP A 150 29.16 -4.16 -10.46
CA ASP A 150 27.73 -4.43 -10.55
C ASP A 150 27.10 -4.20 -9.18
N LEU A 151 25.99 -3.46 -9.15
CA LEU A 151 25.17 -3.20 -7.97
C LEU A 151 24.04 -4.25 -7.91
N PRO A 152 23.99 -5.10 -6.86
CA PRO A 152 22.85 -5.97 -6.64
C PRO A 152 21.60 -5.16 -6.32
N VAL A 153 20.51 -5.49 -7.01
CA VAL A 153 19.17 -4.92 -6.87
C VAL A 153 18.16 -6.07 -6.79
N THR A 154 17.13 -5.95 -5.96
CA THR A 154 16.15 -7.00 -5.68
C THR A 154 14.72 -6.46 -5.56
N SER A 155 13.71 -7.31 -5.70
CA SER A 155 12.32 -7.00 -5.34
C SER A 155 11.79 -7.87 -4.19
N ARG A 156 12.68 -8.48 -3.40
CA ARG A 156 12.32 -9.35 -2.26
C ARG A 156 11.66 -8.63 -1.08
N TYR A 157 11.83 -7.31 -0.96
CA TYR A 157 11.44 -6.51 0.21
C TYR A 157 10.43 -5.41 -0.13
N GLY A 158 10.18 -5.18 -1.42
CA GLY A 158 9.03 -4.41 -1.89
C GLY A 158 7.92 -5.32 -2.42
N TRP A 159 6.92 -4.70 -3.05
CA TRP A 159 5.71 -5.31 -3.59
C TRP A 159 4.87 -6.04 -2.56
N TYR A 160 3.98 -5.29 -1.92
CA TYR A 160 2.89 -5.84 -1.11
C TYR A 160 1.55 -5.68 -1.81
N TYR A 161 0.58 -6.51 -1.41
CA TYR A 161 -0.71 -6.69 -2.06
C TYR A 161 -1.83 -6.86 -1.02
N GLY A 162 -3.06 -6.73 -1.49
CA GLY A 162 -4.27 -6.97 -0.71
C GLY A 162 -4.72 -5.77 0.15
N GLY A 163 -5.63 -6.05 1.07
CA GLY A 163 -6.00 -5.13 2.15
C GLY A 163 -5.15 -5.35 3.40
N TYR A 164 -5.25 -4.46 4.38
CA TYR A 164 -4.54 -4.59 5.65
C TYR A 164 -4.94 -5.88 6.42
N PRO A 165 -4.00 -6.59 7.07
CA PRO A 165 -2.55 -6.38 7.03
C PRO A 165 -1.93 -6.90 5.72
N PHE A 166 -0.99 -6.15 5.17
CA PHE A 166 -0.48 -6.37 3.82
C PHE A 166 0.38 -7.64 3.69
N ASN A 167 0.19 -8.35 2.57
CA ASN A 167 0.85 -9.61 2.27
C ASN A 167 1.75 -9.50 1.01
N ASN A 168 2.52 -10.56 0.72
CA ASN A 168 3.29 -10.67 -0.53
C ASN A 168 2.68 -11.72 -1.48
N ASN A 169 1.41 -11.53 -1.89
CA ASN A 169 0.70 -12.39 -2.83
C ASN A 169 0.29 -11.63 -4.11
N PRO A 170 1.02 -11.78 -5.23
CA PRO A 170 0.70 -11.14 -6.51
C PRO A 170 -0.63 -11.55 -7.16
N GLY A 171 -1.36 -12.52 -6.57
CA GLY A 171 -2.74 -12.84 -6.96
C GLY A 171 -3.79 -11.87 -6.40
N ASP A 172 -3.44 -11.06 -5.39
CA ASP A 172 -4.34 -10.08 -4.76
C ASP A 172 -4.31 -8.71 -5.47
N THR A 173 -5.28 -7.85 -5.17
CA THR A 173 -5.39 -6.50 -5.77
C THR A 173 -4.61 -5.44 -4.99
N PHE A 174 -4.46 -4.24 -5.56
CA PHE A 174 -3.77 -3.09 -4.96
C PHE A 174 -2.28 -3.36 -4.65
N PRO A 175 -1.43 -3.57 -5.69
CA PRO A 175 0.02 -3.64 -5.47
C PRO A 175 0.54 -2.28 -4.97
N HIS A 176 1.47 -2.29 -4.01
CA HIS A 176 2.05 -1.10 -3.37
C HIS A 176 3.41 -1.45 -2.72
N HIS A 177 4.05 -0.49 -2.06
CA HIS A 177 5.41 -0.62 -1.48
C HIS A 177 6.44 -1.04 -2.55
N PHE A 178 6.41 -0.41 -3.72
CA PHE A 178 7.10 -0.85 -4.94
C PHE A 178 8.63 -0.75 -4.88
N TYR A 179 9.17 0.11 -4.02
CA TYR A 179 10.58 0.49 -3.99
C TYR A 179 11.35 -0.15 -2.83
N ASP A 180 12.66 -0.22 -2.99
CA ASP A 180 13.67 -0.73 -2.05
C ASP A 180 14.94 0.13 -2.15
N GLU A 181 15.79 0.15 -1.11
CA GLU A 181 17.07 0.87 -1.12
C GLU A 181 18.29 -0.06 -1.01
N THR A 182 19.30 0.15 -1.86
CA THR A 182 20.53 -0.69 -1.89
C THR A 182 21.80 0.14 -1.87
N ARG A 183 22.69 -0.18 -0.93
CA ARG A 183 23.85 0.66 -0.57
C ARG A 183 25.18 0.08 -1.02
N MET A 184 26.08 0.93 -1.50
CA MET A 184 27.37 0.54 -2.08
C MET A 184 28.50 1.53 -1.78
N MET A 185 29.64 0.99 -1.31
CA MET A 185 30.95 1.67 -1.37
C MET A 185 31.58 1.58 -2.77
N PHE A 186 32.12 2.69 -3.28
CA PHE A 186 32.90 2.75 -4.53
C PHE A 186 34.35 2.24 -4.38
N GLY A 187 34.82 2.02 -3.14
CA GLY A 187 36.20 1.60 -2.85
C GLY A 187 37.26 2.70 -3.03
N SER A 188 36.85 3.90 -3.45
CA SER A 188 37.70 5.10 -3.54
C SER A 188 36.83 6.36 -3.42
N THR A 189 37.44 7.49 -3.05
CA THR A 189 36.73 8.77 -3.01
C THR A 189 36.67 9.40 -4.40
N LEU A 190 35.46 9.51 -4.93
CA LEU A 190 35.13 10.23 -6.14
C LEU A 190 35.05 11.74 -5.84
N ALA A 191 35.52 12.57 -6.77
CA ALA A 191 35.49 14.02 -6.63
C ALA A 191 34.15 14.62 -7.10
N ALA A 192 33.81 15.82 -6.64
CA ALA A 192 32.74 16.60 -7.25
C ALA A 192 33.02 16.83 -8.75
N GLY A 193 31.96 16.81 -9.57
CA GLY A 193 32.04 16.78 -11.04
C GLY A 193 32.22 15.39 -11.65
N THR A 194 32.45 14.34 -10.84
CA THR A 194 32.45 12.95 -11.31
C THR A 194 31.06 12.54 -11.78
N LYS A 195 30.98 11.85 -12.91
CA LYS A 195 29.75 11.22 -13.41
C LYS A 195 29.63 9.81 -12.84
N VAL A 196 28.53 9.52 -12.14
CA VAL A 196 28.18 8.18 -11.66
C VAL A 196 26.93 7.73 -12.38
N ARG A 197 27.05 6.65 -13.15
CA ARG A 197 25.99 6.11 -14.00
C ARG A 197 25.57 4.73 -13.53
N PHE A 198 24.26 4.53 -13.40
CA PHE A 198 23.63 3.22 -13.24
C PHE A 198 23.03 2.81 -14.58
N GLN A 199 23.47 1.69 -15.15
CA GLN A 199 23.13 1.28 -16.52
C GLN A 199 22.67 -0.17 -16.59
N VAL A 200 21.56 -0.42 -17.28
CA VAL A 200 21.03 -1.76 -17.54
C VAL A 200 22.00 -2.51 -18.45
N SER A 201 22.59 -3.59 -17.93
CA SER A 201 23.50 -4.45 -18.70
C SER A 201 22.84 -5.71 -19.24
N SER A 202 21.67 -6.09 -18.70
CA SER A 202 20.86 -7.21 -19.16
C SER A 202 19.43 -7.08 -18.64
N THR A 203 18.45 -7.37 -19.49
CA THR A 203 17.02 -7.45 -19.13
C THR A 203 16.58 -8.89 -18.84
N ALA A 204 17.52 -9.85 -18.79
CA ALA A 204 17.23 -11.26 -18.54
C ALA A 204 16.88 -11.59 -17.08
N GLN A 205 17.28 -10.73 -16.13
CA GLN A 205 17.01 -10.89 -14.69
C GLN A 205 15.74 -10.13 -14.27
N SER A 206 15.60 -8.90 -14.75
CA SER A 206 14.40 -8.06 -14.62
C SER A 206 14.10 -7.41 -15.97
N PRO A 207 12.82 -7.37 -16.43
CA PRO A 207 12.47 -6.71 -17.68
C PRO A 207 12.56 -5.18 -17.58
N THR A 208 12.47 -4.61 -16.38
CA THR A 208 12.60 -3.17 -16.12
C THR A 208 13.36 -2.88 -14.84
N PHE A 209 13.93 -1.69 -14.76
CA PHE A 209 14.59 -1.12 -13.59
C PHE A 209 14.10 0.32 -13.47
N THR A 210 13.34 0.66 -12.42
CA THR A 210 12.97 2.06 -12.16
C THR A 210 13.89 2.63 -11.11
N VAL A 211 14.47 3.79 -11.39
CA VAL A 211 15.40 4.52 -10.53
C VAL A 211 14.69 5.75 -9.99
N ASP A 212 14.72 5.91 -8.67
CA ASP A 212 14.06 7.00 -7.96
C ASP A 212 15.06 8.10 -7.62
N LEU A 213 16.06 7.79 -6.80
CA LEU A 213 17.10 8.73 -6.35
C LEU A 213 18.42 8.02 -6.01
N ALA A 214 19.45 8.83 -5.79
CA ALA A 214 20.75 8.38 -5.29
C ALA A 214 21.29 9.33 -4.21
N ASP A 215 21.56 8.79 -3.02
CA ASP A 215 22.11 9.49 -1.86
C ASP A 215 23.63 9.29 -1.79
N PHE A 216 24.40 10.29 -2.22
CA PHE A 216 25.86 10.20 -2.30
C PHE A 216 26.54 10.70 -1.02
N GLU A 217 27.38 9.86 -0.39
CA GLU A 217 28.00 10.15 0.91
C GLU A 217 29.53 10.05 0.88
N LEU A 218 30.20 10.91 1.67
CA LEU A 218 31.63 10.78 2.00
C LEU A 218 31.78 10.16 3.39
N VAL A 219 31.70 8.84 3.44
CA VAL A 219 31.81 8.05 4.68
C VAL A 219 33.24 8.13 5.21
N GLY A 220 33.40 8.44 6.50
CA GLY A 220 34.68 8.40 7.19
C GLY A 220 35.23 6.98 7.32
N ALA A 221 36.53 6.84 7.60
CA ALA A 221 37.13 5.53 7.89
C ALA A 221 36.42 4.82 9.07
N PRO A 222 36.39 3.47 9.11
CA PRO A 222 35.78 2.72 10.20
C PRO A 222 36.37 3.11 11.56
N LEU A 223 35.49 3.30 12.55
CA LEU A 223 35.87 3.63 13.90
C LEU A 223 36.69 2.49 14.52
N GLY A 224 37.78 2.83 15.19
CA GLY A 224 38.63 1.84 15.87
C GLY A 224 38.01 1.32 17.18
N GLN A 225 38.43 0.13 17.60
CA GLN A 225 38.01 -0.47 18.87
C GLN A 225 38.29 0.50 20.05
N PRO A 226 37.29 0.87 20.86
CA PRO A 226 37.49 1.73 22.03
C PRO A 226 38.43 1.08 23.05
N ALA A 227 39.34 1.86 23.64
CA ALA A 227 40.30 1.35 24.61
C ALA A 227 39.59 0.69 25.81
N GLY A 228 39.97 -0.53 26.14
CA GLY A 228 39.36 -1.31 27.23
C GLY A 228 37.99 -1.92 26.93
N SER A 229 37.44 -1.77 25.72
CA SER A 229 36.22 -2.48 25.31
C SER A 229 36.41 -4.01 25.22
N LEU A 230 35.30 -4.73 25.13
CA LEU A 230 35.21 -6.16 24.79
C LEU A 230 34.87 -6.31 23.31
N ASN A 231 35.61 -7.12 22.55
CA ASN A 231 35.41 -7.29 21.11
C ASN A 231 34.69 -8.61 20.79
N VAL A 232 33.54 -8.54 20.12
CA VAL A 232 32.69 -9.72 19.84
C VAL A 232 33.42 -10.81 19.03
N VAL A 233 34.38 -10.44 18.18
CA VAL A 233 35.16 -11.39 17.37
C VAL A 233 36.31 -11.97 18.18
N THR A 234 37.23 -11.13 18.67
CA THR A 234 38.48 -11.61 19.29
C THR A 234 38.30 -12.22 20.67
N ASP A 235 37.29 -11.77 21.42
CA ASP A 235 37.11 -12.13 22.82
C ASP A 235 35.97 -13.15 23.01
N PHE A 236 35.02 -13.22 22.04
CA PHE A 236 33.82 -14.09 22.12
C PHE A 236 33.58 -14.98 20.89
N GLY A 237 34.36 -14.84 19.81
CA GLY A 237 34.31 -15.76 18.66
C GLY A 237 33.14 -15.56 17.69
N ALA A 238 32.52 -14.37 17.64
CA ALA A 238 31.52 -14.04 16.63
C ALA A 238 32.13 -14.07 15.22
N ASP A 239 31.40 -14.62 14.23
CA ASP A 239 31.82 -14.66 12.83
C ASP A 239 31.51 -13.33 12.11
N PRO A 240 32.53 -12.57 11.64
CA PRO A 240 32.35 -11.32 10.89
C PRO A 240 32.08 -11.53 9.38
N THR A 241 31.99 -12.77 8.91
CA THR A 241 31.63 -13.09 7.52
C THR A 241 30.13 -13.37 7.33
N GLY A 242 29.42 -13.69 8.41
CA GLY A 242 27.98 -13.95 8.42
C GLY A 242 27.58 -15.32 7.87
N ALA A 243 28.54 -16.26 7.81
CA ALA A 243 28.30 -17.64 7.41
C ALA A 243 27.83 -18.49 8.59
N ALA A 244 28.39 -18.25 9.78
CA ALA A 244 27.96 -18.83 11.05
C ALA A 244 27.09 -17.87 11.87
N ASP A 245 26.29 -18.43 12.77
CA ASP A 245 25.45 -17.66 13.69
C ASP A 245 26.31 -17.00 14.80
N ALA A 246 26.24 -15.67 14.88
CA ALA A 246 26.96 -14.85 15.83
C ALA A 246 26.14 -14.51 17.10
N THR A 247 24.84 -14.83 17.15
CA THR A 247 23.91 -14.38 18.21
C THR A 247 24.44 -14.68 19.61
N GLN A 248 24.84 -15.93 19.89
CA GLN A 248 25.30 -16.31 21.23
C GLN A 248 26.64 -15.65 21.61
N ALA A 249 27.53 -15.43 20.64
CA ALA A 249 28.81 -14.75 20.88
C ALA A 249 28.60 -13.27 21.22
N ILE A 250 27.72 -12.59 20.46
CA ILE A 250 27.34 -11.18 20.71
C ILE A 250 26.61 -11.06 22.05
N GLN A 251 25.66 -11.95 22.36
CA GLN A 251 24.96 -11.94 23.65
C GLN A 251 25.90 -12.21 24.83
N ASN A 252 26.88 -13.11 24.68
CA ASN A 252 27.90 -13.35 25.70
C ASN A 252 28.76 -12.10 25.93
N ALA A 253 29.14 -11.40 24.87
CA ALA A 253 29.86 -10.13 24.96
C ALA A 253 29.04 -9.04 25.65
N VAL A 254 27.76 -8.90 25.30
CA VAL A 254 26.79 -7.98 25.94
C VAL A 254 26.63 -8.27 27.43
N ASN A 255 26.44 -9.53 27.80
CA ASN A 255 26.35 -9.96 29.20
C ASN A 255 27.65 -9.65 29.98
N ALA A 256 28.80 -9.90 29.37
CA ALA A 256 30.10 -9.60 29.97
C ALA A 256 30.38 -8.10 30.09
N GLY A 257 29.96 -7.29 29.11
CA GLY A 257 30.07 -5.82 29.13
C GLY A 257 29.23 -5.22 30.25
N SER A 258 27.97 -5.65 30.36
CA SER A 258 27.06 -5.30 31.46
C SER A 258 27.64 -5.66 32.83
N ALA A 259 28.14 -6.89 33.00
CA ALA A 259 28.72 -7.36 34.26
C ALA A 259 30.04 -6.70 34.65
N GLN A 260 30.83 -6.19 33.68
CA GLN A 260 32.13 -5.55 33.91
C GLN A 260 32.08 -4.02 33.86
N GLY A 261 30.95 -3.42 33.50
CA GLY A 261 30.85 -1.97 33.22
C GLY A 261 31.69 -1.53 32.01
N ARG A 262 31.80 -2.39 30.98
CA ARG A 262 32.67 -2.19 29.81
C ARG A 262 31.86 -2.11 28.52
N THR A 263 32.27 -1.21 27.63
CA THR A 263 31.78 -1.13 26.25
C THR A 263 32.03 -2.45 25.50
N VAL A 264 31.05 -2.89 24.73
CA VAL A 264 31.15 -3.97 23.74
C VAL A 264 31.33 -3.35 22.36
N TYR A 265 32.26 -3.88 21.60
CA TYR A 265 32.64 -3.41 20.28
C TYR A 265 32.38 -4.48 19.22
N VAL A 266 31.60 -4.10 18.20
CA VAL A 266 31.40 -4.87 16.97
C VAL A 266 32.36 -4.31 15.92
N PRO A 267 33.37 -5.06 15.45
CA PRO A 267 34.27 -4.57 14.40
C PRO A 267 33.56 -4.52 13.04
N SER A 268 34.26 -4.02 12.02
CA SER A 268 33.78 -4.12 10.64
C SER A 268 33.55 -5.58 10.25
N GLY A 269 32.38 -5.90 9.68
CA GLY A 269 31.97 -7.25 9.34
C GLY A 269 30.45 -7.38 9.23
N ARG A 270 29.99 -8.49 8.67
CA ARG A 270 28.58 -8.89 8.60
C ARG A 270 28.35 -10.05 9.54
N PHE A 271 27.41 -9.94 10.46
CA PHE A 271 27.19 -10.87 11.57
C PHE A 271 25.78 -11.44 11.47
N ARG A 272 25.67 -12.74 11.20
CA ARG A 272 24.36 -13.39 11.14
C ARG A 272 23.78 -13.51 12.55
N VAL A 273 22.57 -13.02 12.74
CA VAL A 273 21.84 -13.03 14.02
C VAL A 273 20.46 -13.65 13.80
N THR A 274 20.09 -14.60 14.66
CA THR A 274 18.88 -15.44 14.52
C THR A 274 17.85 -15.24 15.62
N SER A 275 18.19 -14.53 16.70
CA SER A 275 17.27 -14.06 17.74
C SER A 275 17.82 -12.80 18.41
N HIS A 276 16.98 -12.12 19.19
CA HIS A 276 17.24 -10.75 19.65
C HIS A 276 18.39 -10.69 20.65
N ILE A 277 19.26 -9.68 20.48
CA ILE A 277 20.30 -9.35 21.43
C ILE A 277 19.70 -8.52 22.56
N ILE A 278 19.59 -9.10 23.76
CA ILE A 278 19.02 -8.45 24.94
C ILE A 278 20.07 -7.59 25.65
N VAL A 279 19.82 -6.28 25.74
CA VAL A 279 20.76 -5.28 26.28
C VAL A 279 20.24 -4.67 27.60
N ASP A 280 21.12 -4.53 28.61
CA ASP A 280 20.88 -3.83 29.89
C ASP A 280 22.23 -3.35 30.44
N LYS A 281 22.34 -2.10 30.91
CA LYS A 281 23.53 -1.48 31.54
C LYS A 281 24.82 -1.62 30.71
N VAL A 282 24.72 -1.44 29.40
CA VAL A 282 25.78 -1.76 28.44
C VAL A 282 25.85 -0.73 27.32
N THR A 283 27.08 -0.39 26.90
CA THR A 283 27.33 0.31 25.64
C THR A 283 27.73 -0.72 24.59
N LEU A 284 26.99 -0.78 23.48
CA LEU A 284 27.26 -1.63 22.32
C LEU A 284 27.49 -0.71 21.11
N THR A 285 28.73 -0.62 20.62
CA THR A 285 29.08 0.23 19.46
C THR A 285 29.70 -0.58 18.34
N GLY A 286 29.29 -0.32 17.11
CA GLY A 286 29.99 -0.80 15.92
C GLY A 286 31.12 0.11 15.45
N ALA A 287 31.69 -0.22 14.29
CA ALA A 287 32.69 0.55 13.57
C ALA A 287 32.09 1.64 12.63
N GLY A 288 30.76 1.72 12.52
CA GLY A 288 29.99 2.67 11.70
C GLY A 288 28.80 1.99 10.99
N GLN A 289 27.76 2.77 10.66
CA GLN A 289 26.55 2.32 9.93
C GLN A 289 26.87 1.53 8.65
N TRP A 290 27.96 1.88 7.96
CA TRP A 290 28.44 1.28 6.72
C TRP A 290 29.41 0.11 6.90
N TYR A 291 29.73 -0.28 8.14
CA TYR A 291 30.84 -1.20 8.43
C TYR A 291 30.49 -2.39 9.32
N SER A 292 29.62 -2.21 10.31
CA SER A 292 29.23 -3.27 11.25
C SER A 292 27.76 -3.62 11.06
N GLU A 293 27.48 -4.74 10.41
CA GLU A 293 26.12 -5.15 10.02
C GLU A 293 25.66 -6.36 10.85
N LEU A 294 24.64 -6.19 11.69
CA LEU A 294 23.90 -7.31 12.28
C LEU A 294 22.73 -7.64 11.35
N THR A 295 22.50 -8.93 11.05
CA THR A 295 21.56 -9.28 9.97
C THR A 295 20.98 -10.68 10.03
N GLY A 296 19.74 -10.84 9.55
CA GLY A 296 19.04 -12.12 9.49
C GLY A 296 17.56 -12.01 9.87
N ALA A 297 16.74 -13.00 9.49
CA ALA A 297 15.29 -13.02 9.74
C ALA A 297 14.84 -12.90 11.21
N GLY A 298 15.75 -13.03 12.18
CA GLY A 298 15.49 -12.84 13.62
C GLY A 298 16.41 -11.81 14.28
N VAL A 299 17.01 -10.89 13.51
CA VAL A 299 17.84 -9.82 14.07
C VAL A 299 16.99 -8.77 14.78
N GLY A 300 17.46 -8.33 15.95
CA GLY A 300 16.91 -7.19 16.69
C GLY A 300 17.75 -6.93 17.95
N ILE A 301 17.72 -5.70 18.46
CA ILE A 301 18.40 -5.32 19.71
C ILE A 301 17.35 -4.82 20.71
N TYR A 302 17.10 -5.61 21.75
CA TYR A 302 15.93 -5.44 22.60
C TYR A 302 16.28 -5.07 24.04
N GLY A 303 15.53 -4.12 24.60
CA GLY A 303 15.42 -3.96 26.04
C GLY A 303 14.61 -5.11 26.65
N LYS A 304 14.80 -5.35 27.95
CA LYS A 304 13.94 -6.27 28.70
C LYS A 304 12.52 -5.67 28.76
N TYR A 305 11.51 -6.42 28.36
CA TYR A 305 10.11 -6.06 28.64
C TYR A 305 9.88 -5.88 30.15
N VAL A 306 9.03 -4.94 30.54
CA VAL A 306 8.78 -4.63 31.97
C VAL A 306 8.31 -5.88 32.74
N GLY A 307 7.39 -6.67 32.17
CA GLY A 307 6.94 -7.95 32.73
C GLY A 307 7.99 -9.07 32.79
N GLN A 308 9.20 -8.84 32.26
CA GLN A 308 10.31 -9.81 32.20
C GLN A 308 11.55 -9.31 32.98
N GLY A 309 11.36 -8.42 33.96
CA GLY A 309 12.44 -7.84 34.75
C GLY A 309 13.11 -6.63 34.08
N GLY A 310 12.39 -5.96 33.19
CA GLY A 310 12.71 -4.63 32.68
C GLY A 310 12.08 -3.49 33.51
N PRO A 311 12.15 -2.23 33.01
CA PRO A 311 12.85 -1.85 31.78
C PRO A 311 14.36 -2.08 31.90
N SER A 312 15.01 -2.34 30.77
CA SER A 312 16.47 -2.20 30.71
C SER A 312 16.87 -0.76 30.98
N THR A 313 18.08 -0.55 31.52
CA THR A 313 18.54 0.77 31.97
C THR A 313 19.95 1.08 31.51
N ASN A 314 20.27 2.36 31.28
CA ASN A 314 21.63 2.79 30.95
C ASN A 314 22.24 2.00 29.77
N VAL A 315 21.46 1.85 28.70
CA VAL A 315 21.87 1.21 27.45
C VAL A 315 22.33 2.30 26.47
N THR A 316 23.38 2.03 25.69
CA THR A 316 23.74 2.84 24.53
C THR A 316 24.07 1.94 23.36
N VAL A 317 23.32 2.04 22.26
CA VAL A 317 23.57 1.29 21.02
C VAL A 317 23.92 2.27 19.92
N SER A 318 25.05 2.05 19.22
CA SER A 318 25.50 3.01 18.21
C SER A 318 26.39 2.46 17.10
N ASN A 319 26.55 3.27 16.05
CA ASN A 319 27.53 3.08 14.97
C ASN A 319 27.46 1.70 14.28
N LEU A 320 26.26 1.19 14.00
CA LEU A 320 26.07 -0.13 13.37
C LEU A 320 24.82 -0.14 12.47
N ALA A 321 24.62 -1.23 11.74
CA ALA A 321 23.40 -1.52 11.01
C ALA A 321 22.68 -2.75 11.57
N VAL A 322 21.35 -2.73 11.49
CA VAL A 322 20.44 -3.84 11.77
C VAL A 322 19.61 -4.07 10.51
N LEU A 323 19.92 -5.15 9.79
CA LEU A 323 19.40 -5.45 8.45
C LEU A 323 18.62 -6.77 8.48
N GLY A 324 17.30 -6.68 8.55
CA GLY A 324 16.42 -7.84 8.63
C GLY A 324 16.29 -8.61 7.31
N GLU A 325 15.32 -9.54 7.27
CA GLU A 325 14.97 -10.32 6.08
C GLU A 325 13.44 -10.40 5.90
N VAL A 326 12.68 -9.41 6.43
CA VAL A 326 11.21 -9.35 6.50
C VAL A 326 10.61 -8.91 5.15
N LYS A 327 9.48 -9.50 4.73
CA LYS A 327 8.91 -9.37 3.36
C LYS A 327 7.39 -9.23 3.28
N GLU A 328 6.75 -9.07 4.43
CA GLU A 328 5.30 -8.89 4.58
C GLU A 328 5.04 -8.29 5.97
N ARG A 329 3.78 -7.98 6.29
CA ARG A 329 3.40 -7.45 7.60
C ARG A 329 2.59 -8.48 8.40
N ASN A 330 3.28 -9.27 9.23
CA ASN A 330 2.63 -10.00 10.32
C ASN A 330 2.75 -9.19 11.62
N ASP A 331 1.66 -8.54 12.03
CA ASP A 331 1.64 -7.70 13.24
C ASP A 331 2.06 -8.46 14.51
N ASN A 332 1.82 -9.77 14.56
CA ASN A 332 2.16 -10.63 15.70
C ASN A 332 3.67 -10.86 15.87
N ASP A 333 4.45 -10.78 14.78
CA ASP A 333 5.88 -11.10 14.82
C ASP A 333 6.70 -9.95 15.37
N GLN A 334 7.61 -10.26 16.29
CA GLN A 334 8.48 -9.30 16.95
C GLN A 334 9.81 -9.12 16.20
N VAL A 335 9.75 -9.01 14.86
CA VAL A 335 10.93 -8.88 13.98
C VAL A 335 11.27 -7.41 13.71
N ASN A 336 11.45 -6.65 14.79
CA ASN A 336 11.77 -5.21 14.76
C ASN A 336 13.28 -5.01 14.95
N ALA A 337 13.86 -3.93 14.39
CA ALA A 337 15.29 -3.66 14.61
C ALA A 337 15.60 -3.33 16.09
N PHE A 338 14.66 -2.67 16.78
CA PHE A 338 14.65 -2.45 18.23
C PHE A 338 13.27 -2.69 18.85
N GLY A 339 13.26 -3.10 20.12
CA GLY A 339 12.03 -3.10 20.92
C GLY A 339 12.21 -3.45 22.39
N GLY A 340 11.09 -3.76 23.06
CA GLY A 340 11.04 -3.89 24.52
C GLY A 340 11.29 -2.56 25.24
N ALA A 341 11.55 -2.59 26.55
CA ALA A 341 11.60 -1.38 27.37
C ALA A 341 13.04 -0.93 27.70
N MET A 342 13.37 0.35 27.46
CA MET A 342 14.72 0.92 27.69
C MET A 342 14.67 2.33 28.31
N SER A 343 14.78 2.40 29.64
CA SER A 343 14.87 3.66 30.40
C SER A 343 16.29 4.24 30.40
N SER A 344 16.43 5.57 30.44
CA SER A 344 17.72 6.29 30.54
C SER A 344 18.74 5.80 29.52
N SER A 345 18.33 5.68 28.25
CA SER A 345 19.05 4.91 27.22
C SER A 345 19.10 5.65 25.89
N THR A 346 20.00 5.23 24.99
CA THR A 346 20.23 5.93 23.72
C THR A 346 20.50 4.96 22.56
N ILE A 347 19.85 5.22 21.42
CA ILE A 347 20.13 4.66 20.11
C ILE A 347 20.68 5.81 19.26
N ASP A 348 21.94 5.73 18.82
CA ASP A 348 22.65 6.84 18.15
C ASP A 348 23.38 6.36 16.89
N SER A 349 23.07 6.95 15.74
CA SER A 349 23.80 6.67 14.49
C SER A 349 23.73 5.19 14.09
N VAL A 350 22.51 4.64 14.07
CA VAL A 350 22.20 3.27 13.64
C VAL A 350 21.50 3.28 12.29
N TRP A 351 21.66 2.22 11.49
CA TRP A 351 20.89 1.97 10.27
C TRP A 351 19.91 0.83 10.53
N MET A 352 18.65 0.97 10.14
CA MET A 352 17.58 -0.01 10.36
C MET A 352 16.85 -0.24 9.03
N GLN A 353 16.77 -1.49 8.57
CA GLN A 353 16.22 -1.82 7.25
C GLN A 353 15.67 -3.25 7.19
N HIS A 354 14.63 -3.49 6.38
CA HIS A 354 14.02 -4.81 6.13
C HIS A 354 13.54 -5.53 7.40
N THR A 355 13.05 -4.75 8.37
CA THR A 355 12.39 -5.19 9.61
C THR A 355 10.91 -4.81 9.58
N LYS A 356 10.09 -5.34 10.49
CA LYS A 356 8.68 -4.93 10.59
C LYS A 356 8.59 -3.47 11.04
N VAL A 357 9.27 -3.14 12.13
CA VAL A 357 9.36 -1.79 12.71
C VAL A 357 10.82 -1.46 13.02
N GLY A 358 11.22 -0.19 12.84
CA GLY A 358 12.57 0.27 13.19
C GLY A 358 12.79 0.23 14.71
N ALA A 359 11.93 0.89 15.48
CA ALA A 359 11.90 0.78 16.94
C ALA A 359 10.47 0.73 17.50
N TRP A 360 10.02 -0.44 17.97
CA TRP A 360 8.72 -0.61 18.64
C TRP A 360 8.93 -0.68 20.16
N MET A 361 8.75 0.45 20.84
CA MET A 361 9.21 0.65 22.21
C MET A 361 8.07 0.48 23.21
N ASP A 362 7.78 -0.78 23.59
CA ASP A 362 6.79 -1.13 24.62
C ASP A 362 7.25 -0.71 26.02
N GLY A 363 6.54 0.23 26.63
CA GLY A 363 6.80 0.78 27.96
C GLY A 363 6.21 -0.02 29.14
N PRO A 364 6.00 0.64 30.30
CA PRO A 364 6.42 2.01 30.60
C PRO A 364 7.94 2.17 30.65
N MET A 365 8.45 3.29 30.13
CA MET A 365 9.87 3.66 30.19
C MET A 365 10.07 5.18 30.18
N ASP A 366 11.26 5.64 30.54
CA ASP A 366 11.57 7.08 30.66
C ASP A 366 12.94 7.45 30.09
N ARG A 367 13.06 8.63 29.48
CA ARG A 367 14.33 9.20 29.01
C ARG A 367 15.08 8.27 28.02
N LEU A 368 14.37 7.73 27.04
CA LEU A 368 14.95 7.14 25.84
C LEU A 368 15.33 8.26 24.85
N THR A 369 16.39 8.06 24.06
CA THR A 369 16.75 8.96 22.95
C THR A 369 17.10 8.14 21.71
N ILE A 370 16.37 8.31 20.61
CA ILE A 370 16.66 7.73 19.29
C ILE A 370 17.10 8.87 18.37
N LYS A 371 18.33 8.82 17.86
CA LYS A 371 18.87 9.93 17.07
C LYS A 371 19.89 9.55 16.00
N ASN A 372 20.13 10.47 15.07
CA ASN A 372 21.15 10.38 14.00
C ASN A 372 21.00 9.14 13.09
N SER A 373 19.86 8.44 13.17
CA SER A 373 19.70 7.11 12.61
C SER A 373 18.97 7.15 11.26
N ARG A 374 19.19 6.13 10.44
CA ARG A 374 18.50 5.92 9.16
C ARG A 374 17.55 4.74 9.32
N ILE A 375 16.28 4.93 8.99
CA ILE A 375 15.24 3.90 9.10
C ILE A 375 14.54 3.81 7.75
N LEU A 376 14.88 2.77 6.99
CA LEU A 376 14.46 2.59 5.60
C LEU A 376 13.66 1.29 5.48
N ASP A 377 12.80 1.16 4.47
CA ASP A 377 12.18 -0.10 4.03
C ASP A 377 11.62 -0.96 5.19
N GLN A 378 10.64 -0.41 5.91
CA GLN A 378 9.98 -1.08 7.04
C GLN A 378 8.59 -1.57 6.63
N THR A 379 8.16 -2.76 7.08
CA THR A 379 6.81 -3.29 6.68
C THR A 379 5.65 -2.70 7.49
N ALA A 380 5.97 -1.96 8.55
CA ALA A 380 5.09 -1.10 9.34
C ALA A 380 5.84 0.20 9.73
N ASP A 381 5.71 0.67 10.98
CA ASP A 381 6.20 1.94 11.51
C ASP A 381 7.73 2.13 11.40
N GLY A 382 8.19 3.39 11.35
CA GLY A 382 9.61 3.71 11.53
C GLY A 382 10.04 3.68 13.01
N ILE A 383 9.36 4.48 13.85
CA ILE A 383 9.53 4.49 15.32
C ILE A 383 8.13 4.53 15.93
N ASN A 384 7.81 3.66 16.88
CA ASN A 384 6.60 3.75 17.69
C ASN A 384 6.95 3.78 19.19
N PHE A 385 6.54 4.84 19.89
CA PHE A 385 6.56 4.91 21.34
C PHE A 385 5.19 4.45 21.87
N HIS A 386 5.17 3.34 22.62
CA HIS A 386 3.94 2.63 22.97
C HIS A 386 3.88 2.28 24.47
N GLN A 387 2.67 2.30 25.05
CA GLN A 387 2.39 1.87 26.43
C GLN A 387 3.25 2.55 27.52
N GLY A 388 3.27 3.88 27.55
CA GLY A 388 3.75 4.63 28.71
C GLY A 388 5.21 5.09 28.58
N VAL A 389 5.66 5.38 27.37
CA VAL A 389 6.93 6.07 27.14
C VAL A 389 6.79 7.54 27.57
N THR A 390 7.75 8.03 28.37
CA THR A 390 7.72 9.42 28.87
C THR A 390 9.09 10.09 28.77
N ASN A 391 9.13 11.43 28.78
CA ASN A 391 10.36 12.23 28.82
C ASN A 391 11.39 11.84 27.73
N SER A 392 10.93 11.29 26.61
CA SER A 392 11.77 10.61 25.60
C SER A 392 11.81 11.37 24.27
N VAL A 393 12.84 11.10 23.48
CA VAL A 393 13.20 11.92 22.31
C VAL A 393 13.44 11.05 21.08
N ALA A 394 12.80 11.37 19.95
CA ALA A 394 13.25 10.95 18.62
C ALA A 394 13.72 12.19 17.84
N THR A 395 15.02 12.30 17.56
CA THR A 395 15.58 13.52 16.95
C THR A 395 16.68 13.32 15.92
N ASN A 396 16.72 14.15 14.87
CA ASN A 396 17.72 14.07 13.80
C ASN A 396 17.76 12.69 13.10
N ASN A 397 16.62 12.01 12.97
CA ASN A 397 16.51 10.74 12.25
C ASN A 397 16.01 10.97 10.82
N PHE A 398 16.54 10.17 9.90
CA PHE A 398 16.12 10.11 8.51
C PHE A 398 15.31 8.85 8.28
N ILE A 399 14.08 8.99 7.79
CA ILE A 399 13.13 7.89 7.64
C ILE A 399 12.52 7.95 6.23
N ARG A 400 12.60 6.87 5.46
CA ARG A 400 12.03 6.75 4.10
C ARG A 400 11.33 5.38 3.97
N ASN A 401 10.25 5.32 3.20
CA ASN A 401 9.65 4.04 2.74
C ASN A 401 9.11 3.13 3.88
N THR A 402 8.28 3.66 4.79
CA THR A 402 7.65 2.88 5.88
C THR A 402 6.27 2.33 5.48
N GLY A 403 5.93 1.13 5.94
CA GLY A 403 4.65 0.46 5.69
C GLY A 403 3.50 0.90 6.61
N ASP A 404 3.76 1.83 7.52
CA ASP A 404 2.81 2.56 8.37
C ASP A 404 3.43 3.92 8.78
N ASP A 405 2.85 4.56 9.80
CA ASP A 405 3.32 5.77 10.46
C ASP A 405 4.86 5.83 10.61
N GLY A 406 5.49 6.78 9.92
CA GLY A 406 6.95 6.91 9.93
C GLY A 406 7.52 7.24 11.31
N ILE A 407 6.79 8.00 12.12
CA ILE A 407 6.96 8.12 13.57
C ILE A 407 5.57 8.13 14.22
N ALA A 408 5.34 7.24 15.17
CA ALA A 408 4.12 7.13 15.94
C ALA A 408 4.37 7.31 17.45
N GLN A 409 3.36 7.83 18.13
CA GLN A 409 3.16 7.69 19.57
C GLN A 409 1.78 7.06 19.78
N TRP A 410 1.71 5.94 20.50
CA TRP A 410 0.45 5.27 20.84
C TRP A 410 0.30 5.12 22.36
N ALA A 411 -0.34 6.14 22.93
CA ALA A 411 -0.66 6.24 24.34
C ALA A 411 -1.84 5.32 24.71
N GLU A 412 -1.64 4.01 24.76
CA GLU A 412 -2.57 3.09 25.47
C GLU A 412 -2.57 3.36 26.99
N THR A 413 -1.52 3.99 27.51
CA THR A 413 -1.45 4.53 28.88
C THR A 413 -0.93 5.97 28.84
N ALA A 414 -0.86 6.65 29.99
CA ALA A 414 -0.60 8.10 30.06
C ALA A 414 0.85 8.50 29.71
N GLU A 415 1.13 8.65 28.42
CA GLU A 415 2.41 9.14 27.90
C GLU A 415 2.54 10.66 27.99
N HIS A 416 3.72 11.16 28.33
CA HIS A 416 3.90 12.60 28.51
C HIS A 416 5.35 13.11 28.34
N ASP A 417 5.45 14.40 28.01
CA ASP A 417 6.69 15.16 27.84
C ASP A 417 7.68 14.54 26.82
N ASN A 418 7.17 13.80 25.83
CA ASN A 418 7.96 13.28 24.71
C ASN A 418 8.17 14.33 23.62
N SER A 419 9.24 14.19 22.83
CA SER A 419 9.56 15.10 21.73
C SER A 419 10.08 14.42 20.46
N TYR A 420 9.61 14.93 19.32
CA TYR A 420 9.87 14.42 17.97
C TYR A 420 10.39 15.59 17.14
N THR A 421 11.72 15.74 17.04
CA THR A 421 12.33 16.99 16.56
C THR A 421 13.45 16.84 15.52
N PHE A 422 13.51 17.71 14.53
CA PHE A 422 14.53 17.65 13.45
C PHE A 422 14.56 16.31 12.68
N ASN A 423 13.45 15.57 12.60
CA ASN A 423 13.40 14.34 11.78
C ASN A 423 13.00 14.69 10.34
N THR A 424 13.55 13.97 9.36
CA THR A 424 13.03 13.97 7.98
C THR A 424 12.35 12.64 7.75
N VAL A 425 11.04 12.67 7.44
CA VAL A 425 10.22 11.47 7.26
C VAL A 425 9.50 11.55 5.92
N ILE A 426 9.75 10.58 5.04
CA ILE A 426 9.40 10.63 3.62
C ILE A 426 8.70 9.32 3.20
N LEU A 427 7.69 9.39 2.33
CA LEU A 427 7.07 8.23 1.69
C LEU A 427 6.58 7.11 2.64
N PRO A 428 5.79 7.40 3.70
CA PRO A 428 5.01 6.37 4.38
C PRO A 428 3.91 5.88 3.41
N ILE A 429 3.91 4.57 3.13
CA ILE A 429 3.03 3.90 2.17
C ILE A 429 1.58 3.82 2.69
N LEU A 430 1.43 3.71 4.00
CA LEU A 430 0.17 3.80 4.74
C LEU A 430 0.30 4.84 5.87
N ALA A 431 -0.82 5.42 6.27
CA ALA A 431 -0.93 6.35 7.39
C ALA A 431 -0.05 7.60 7.21
N ASN A 432 0.69 8.02 8.24
CA ASN A 432 1.21 9.38 8.36
C ASN A 432 2.74 9.43 8.34
N ASN A 433 3.30 10.63 8.13
CA ASN A 433 4.73 10.83 8.38
C ASN A 433 5.01 10.93 9.90
N ILE A 434 4.19 11.66 10.66
CA ILE A 434 4.22 11.67 12.13
C ILE A 434 2.79 11.59 12.69
N ALA A 435 2.53 10.71 13.64
CA ALA A 435 1.25 10.57 14.32
C ALA A 435 1.38 10.55 15.84
N ILE A 436 0.53 11.33 16.53
CA ILE A 436 0.46 11.42 17.98
C ILE A 436 -0.95 10.97 18.41
N TYR A 437 -1.07 9.69 18.77
CA TYR A 437 -2.29 9.10 19.32
C TYR A 437 -2.27 9.20 20.84
N GLY A 438 -2.85 10.28 21.34
CA GLY A 438 -2.88 10.58 22.77
C GLY A 438 -1.57 11.14 23.36
N GLY A 439 -1.56 11.25 24.69
CA GLY A 439 -0.45 11.78 25.47
C GLY A 439 -0.51 13.29 25.76
N THR A 440 0.31 13.73 26.72
CA THR A 440 0.28 15.09 27.28
C THR A 440 1.62 15.82 27.12
N ASN A 441 1.58 17.14 26.88
CA ASN A 441 2.77 18.00 26.74
C ASN A 441 3.72 17.62 25.58
N ILE A 442 3.19 17.03 24.50
CA ILE A 442 4.01 16.50 23.40
C ILE A 442 4.55 17.63 22.52
N THR A 443 5.82 17.51 22.11
CA THR A 443 6.45 18.45 21.17
C THR A 443 6.81 17.77 19.86
N VAL A 444 6.28 18.28 18.76
CA VAL A 444 6.71 17.98 17.40
C VAL A 444 7.33 19.28 16.86
N SER A 445 8.60 19.31 16.47
CA SER A 445 9.19 20.55 15.95
C SER A 445 10.35 20.37 14.97
N ASP A 446 10.51 21.36 14.08
CA ASP A 446 11.61 21.43 13.12
C ASP A 446 11.68 20.22 12.16
N ASN A 447 10.62 19.42 12.01
CA ASN A 447 10.65 18.24 11.15
C ASN A 447 10.41 18.60 9.67
N VAL A 448 10.76 17.68 8.78
CA VAL A 448 10.28 17.69 7.39
C VAL A 448 9.46 16.42 7.17
N VAL A 449 8.20 16.58 6.78
CA VAL A 449 7.28 15.49 6.46
C VAL A 449 6.92 15.56 4.98
N ALA A 450 7.17 14.50 4.23
CA ALA A 450 7.02 14.51 2.79
C ALA A 450 6.34 13.27 2.19
N ASP A 451 5.62 13.51 1.10
CA ASP A 451 5.16 12.49 0.16
C ASP A 451 4.31 11.33 0.72
N THR A 452 3.46 11.60 1.72
CA THR A 452 2.45 10.65 2.24
C THR A 452 1.64 9.94 1.13
N ILE A 453 1.39 8.63 1.26
CA ILE A 453 0.83 7.81 0.16
C ILE A 453 -0.66 7.47 0.31
N SER A 454 -1.12 6.96 1.44
CA SER A 454 -2.49 6.44 1.55
C SER A 454 -3.03 6.47 2.99
N ASN A 455 -4.32 6.80 3.16
CA ASN A 455 -5.04 6.82 4.45
C ASN A 455 -4.41 7.70 5.56
N GLY A 456 -3.67 8.77 5.22
CA GLY A 456 -3.08 9.66 6.21
C GLY A 456 -2.45 10.95 5.70
N GLY A 457 -1.77 11.65 6.61
CA GLY A 457 -1.25 13.01 6.46
C GLY A 457 0.23 13.18 6.84
N GLY A 458 0.71 14.41 6.83
CA GLY A 458 2.06 14.74 7.29
C GLY A 458 2.18 14.67 8.81
N ILE A 459 1.33 15.40 9.53
CA ILE A 459 1.26 15.34 11.01
C ILE A 459 -0.19 15.12 11.44
N HIS A 460 -0.41 14.10 12.27
CA HIS A 460 -1.71 13.72 12.83
C HIS A 460 -1.67 13.88 14.36
N ILE A 461 -2.61 14.63 14.94
CA ILE A 461 -2.77 14.76 16.40
C ILE A 461 -4.17 14.27 16.77
N ALA A 462 -4.29 13.17 17.53
CA ALA A 462 -5.58 12.50 17.66
C ALA A 462 -5.89 11.80 18.99
N ASN A 463 -7.18 11.81 19.36
CA ASN A 463 -7.81 10.86 20.27
C ASN A 463 -8.44 9.73 19.45
N ARG A 464 -7.59 8.83 18.95
CA ARG A 464 -7.93 7.71 18.06
C ARG A 464 -7.06 6.50 18.42
N TYR A 465 -7.41 5.31 17.94
CA TYR A 465 -6.86 3.99 18.30
C TYR A 465 -7.32 3.47 19.68
N PRO A 466 -7.26 2.15 19.94
CA PRO A 466 -7.59 1.58 21.25
C PRO A 466 -6.73 2.18 22.38
N GLY A 467 -7.24 2.13 23.61
CA GLY A 467 -6.56 2.65 24.81
C GLY A 467 -6.56 4.18 24.95
N VAL A 468 -6.52 4.95 23.85
CA VAL A 468 -6.38 6.41 23.83
C VAL A 468 -7.66 7.13 24.30
N GLN A 469 -7.82 7.25 25.62
CA GLN A 469 -8.92 7.94 26.30
C GLN A 469 -8.56 8.30 27.76
N GLY A 470 -9.26 9.28 28.34
CA GLY A 470 -9.08 9.75 29.70
C GLY A 470 -7.67 10.30 29.95
N ALA A 471 -6.93 9.69 30.87
CA ALA A 471 -5.56 10.09 31.19
C ALA A 471 -4.56 9.83 30.05
N ALA A 472 -4.91 9.01 29.06
CA ALA A 472 -4.07 8.69 27.91
C ALA A 472 -4.38 9.55 26.67
N ALA A 473 -5.47 10.33 26.69
CA ALA A 473 -5.85 11.22 25.59
C ALA A 473 -4.94 12.45 25.45
N ILE A 474 -5.07 13.15 24.33
CA ILE A 474 -4.38 14.41 24.01
C ILE A 474 -4.67 15.47 25.09
N GLY A 475 -3.63 15.81 25.87
CA GLY A 475 -3.74 16.65 27.06
C GLY A 475 -2.63 17.71 27.18
N GLY A 476 -2.81 18.61 28.16
CA GLY A 476 -1.86 19.70 28.43
C GLY A 476 -1.68 20.65 27.25
N THR A 477 -0.43 20.84 26.82
CA THR A 477 -0.07 21.65 25.65
C THR A 477 0.65 20.83 24.59
N ILE A 478 0.06 20.66 23.40
CA ILE A 478 0.74 20.07 22.25
C ILE A 478 1.40 21.18 21.45
N THR A 479 2.67 21.01 21.10
CA THR A 479 3.42 21.96 20.27
C THR A 479 3.75 21.33 18.92
N VAL A 480 3.41 22.02 17.82
CA VAL A 480 3.76 21.69 16.43
C VAL A 480 4.46 22.93 15.87
N ALA A 481 5.78 22.94 15.79
CA ALA A 481 6.54 24.18 15.62
C ALA A 481 7.66 24.09 14.57
N ARG A 482 7.66 24.99 13.58
CA ARG A 482 8.68 25.10 12.52
C ARG A 482 8.78 23.85 11.64
N ASP A 483 7.75 23.00 11.59
CA ASP A 483 7.72 21.86 10.68
C ASP A 483 7.46 22.30 9.22
N THR A 484 7.95 21.52 8.26
CA THR A 484 7.68 21.69 6.82
C THR A 484 7.00 20.45 6.26
N PHE A 485 5.90 20.64 5.55
CA PHE A 485 5.10 19.59 4.91
C PHE A 485 5.25 19.75 3.39
N ILE A 486 5.63 18.70 2.67
CA ILE A 486 5.84 18.73 1.21
C ILE A 486 5.02 17.61 0.57
N ARG A 487 4.05 17.93 -0.29
CA ARG A 487 3.24 16.92 -1.02
C ARG A 487 2.52 15.91 -0.10
N ALA A 488 2.35 16.28 1.17
CA ALA A 488 1.78 15.48 2.25
C ALA A 488 0.25 15.56 2.29
N GLY A 489 -0.38 14.59 2.97
CA GLY A 489 -1.82 14.34 2.88
C GLY A 489 -2.17 13.62 1.57
N ASN A 490 -2.90 12.50 1.64
CA ASN A 490 -3.37 11.78 0.45
C ASN A 490 -4.79 11.21 0.65
N SER A 491 -5.30 10.43 -0.30
CA SER A 491 -6.63 9.81 -0.24
C SER A 491 -6.74 8.77 0.88
N ASP A 492 -7.82 8.81 1.66
CA ASP A 492 -8.27 7.66 2.45
C ASP A 492 -9.29 6.83 1.67
N TYR A 493 -8.99 5.54 1.46
CA TYR A 493 -9.82 4.63 0.66
C TYR A 493 -11.01 4.04 1.41
N ASN A 494 -11.02 4.09 2.75
CA ASN A 494 -12.15 3.70 3.58
C ASN A 494 -13.21 4.80 3.61
N TRP A 495 -12.77 6.05 3.68
CA TRP A 495 -13.60 7.25 3.75
C TRP A 495 -13.94 7.87 2.38
N GLN A 496 -13.18 7.54 1.34
CA GLN A 496 -13.36 8.00 -0.04
C GLN A 496 -13.22 9.53 -0.20
N PHE A 497 -12.35 10.15 0.61
CA PHE A 497 -11.94 11.55 0.48
C PHE A 497 -10.48 11.77 0.89
N GLY A 498 -9.97 12.97 0.66
CA GLY A 498 -8.59 13.34 1.00
C GLY A 498 -8.37 13.69 2.47
N VAL A 499 -7.25 13.23 3.02
CA VAL A 499 -6.73 13.62 4.35
C VAL A 499 -5.92 14.91 4.25
N GLY A 500 -5.91 15.70 5.32
CA GLY A 500 -5.12 16.93 5.41
C GLY A 500 -3.62 16.68 5.66
N ALA A 501 -2.76 17.57 5.16
CA ALA A 501 -1.32 17.52 5.47
C ALA A 501 -1.06 17.68 6.98
N LEU A 502 -1.80 18.55 7.67
CA LEU A 502 -1.90 18.61 9.13
C LEU A 502 -3.35 18.31 9.53
N TRP A 503 -3.58 17.31 10.38
CA TRP A 503 -4.96 16.90 10.71
C TRP A 503 -5.19 16.48 12.16
N PHE A 504 -6.45 16.68 12.57
CA PHE A 504 -6.93 16.48 13.94
C PHE A 504 -8.14 15.55 13.95
N SER A 505 -8.04 14.43 14.68
CA SER A 505 -9.15 13.49 14.91
C SER A 505 -9.48 13.38 16.39
N ALA A 506 -10.75 13.55 16.75
CA ALA A 506 -11.21 13.42 18.13
C ALA A 506 -12.26 12.29 18.27
N LEU A 507 -11.98 11.14 17.64
CA LEU A 507 -12.88 9.99 17.53
C LEU A 507 -13.34 9.42 18.88
N ASN A 508 -12.38 9.09 19.75
CA ASN A 508 -12.67 8.43 21.02
C ASN A 508 -13.31 9.41 22.02
N GLU A 509 -12.76 10.62 22.10
CA GLU A 509 -13.32 11.73 22.86
C GLU A 509 -12.79 13.10 22.38
N PRO A 510 -13.47 14.21 22.70
CA PRO A 510 -13.03 15.57 22.36
C PRO A 510 -11.58 15.90 22.76
N ILE A 511 -10.83 16.47 21.82
CA ILE A 511 -9.53 17.09 22.13
C ILE A 511 -9.79 18.40 22.89
N ASN A 512 -9.40 18.43 24.16
CA ASN A 512 -9.56 19.58 25.06
C ASN A 512 -8.20 20.22 25.48
N ALA A 513 -7.08 19.76 24.92
CA ALA A 513 -5.77 20.36 25.12
C ALA A 513 -5.65 21.77 24.51
N THR A 514 -4.54 22.46 24.78
CA THR A 514 -4.11 23.59 23.94
C THR A 514 -3.15 23.07 22.88
N ILE A 515 -3.44 23.29 21.60
CA ILE A 515 -2.52 22.94 20.50
C ILE A 515 -1.95 24.23 19.93
N ASN A 516 -0.62 24.35 19.84
CA ASN A 516 0.06 25.50 19.24
C ASN A 516 0.74 25.06 17.95
N VAL A 517 0.34 25.64 16.82
CA VAL A 517 0.91 25.38 15.48
C VAL A 517 1.64 26.64 15.01
N THR A 518 2.97 26.66 15.07
CA THR A 518 3.75 27.90 14.88
C THR A 518 4.79 27.79 13.77
N ASP A 519 4.89 28.80 12.91
CA ASP A 519 5.92 28.92 11.86
C ASP A 519 5.95 27.76 10.84
N ALA A 520 4.83 27.04 10.66
CA ALA A 520 4.72 25.88 9.79
C ALA A 520 4.65 26.28 8.30
N ASN A 521 5.30 25.48 7.44
CA ASN A 521 5.21 25.62 5.97
C ASN A 521 4.49 24.39 5.39
N ILE A 522 3.32 24.58 4.81
CA ILE A 522 2.56 23.52 4.14
C ILE A 522 2.63 23.77 2.64
N LEU A 523 3.34 22.91 1.92
CA LEU A 523 3.72 23.10 0.52
C LEU A 523 3.12 21.99 -0.36
N ASP A 524 2.34 22.40 -1.36
CA ASP A 524 1.82 21.55 -2.44
C ASP A 524 1.09 20.27 -1.95
N SER A 525 0.28 20.36 -0.88
CA SER A 525 -0.45 19.24 -0.28
C SER A 525 -1.34 18.51 -1.28
N SER A 526 -1.43 17.17 -1.22
CA SER A 526 -2.14 16.43 -2.27
C SER A 526 -3.67 16.51 -2.17
N TYR A 527 -4.20 16.92 -1.02
CA TYR A 527 -5.62 17.26 -0.82
C TYR A 527 -5.74 18.55 0.01
N ALA A 528 -6.16 18.46 1.28
CA ALA A 528 -6.29 19.62 2.15
C ALA A 528 -4.97 19.98 2.84
N ALA A 529 -4.77 21.24 3.18
CA ALA A 529 -3.65 21.65 4.03
C ALA A 529 -3.93 21.34 5.51
N ILE A 530 -5.08 21.78 6.04
CA ILE A 530 -5.50 21.56 7.44
C ILE A 530 -6.86 20.82 7.47
N MET A 531 -7.03 19.83 8.36
CA MET A 531 -8.28 19.06 8.48
C MET A 531 -8.72 18.78 9.92
N PHE A 532 -10.03 18.80 10.18
CA PHE A 532 -10.66 18.47 11.48
C PHE A 532 -11.78 17.43 11.29
N ILE A 533 -11.76 16.31 12.02
CA ILE A 533 -12.71 15.19 11.82
C ILE A 533 -13.02 14.41 13.12
N GLU A 534 -14.02 13.53 13.05
CA GLU A 534 -14.46 12.50 14.01
C GLU A 534 -15.03 13.01 15.35
N GLY A 535 -14.54 14.13 15.89
CA GLY A 535 -15.10 14.76 17.10
C GLY A 535 -14.66 16.21 17.29
N SER A 536 -15.06 16.83 18.40
CA SER A 536 -14.78 18.26 18.61
C SER A 536 -13.33 18.53 19.05
N THR A 537 -12.61 19.40 18.34
CA THR A 537 -11.25 19.86 18.68
C THR A 537 -11.25 21.30 19.19
N LYS A 538 -10.79 21.55 20.41
CA LYS A 538 -10.78 22.90 21.00
C LYS A 538 -9.37 23.50 21.03
N THR A 539 -9.30 24.83 20.92
CA THR A 539 -8.10 25.66 21.13
C THR A 539 -6.87 25.22 20.33
N VAL A 540 -6.96 25.30 19.00
CA VAL A 540 -5.78 25.23 18.11
C VAL A 540 -5.33 26.64 17.72
N ASN A 541 -4.10 27.02 18.06
CA ASN A 541 -3.52 28.34 17.81
C ASN A 541 -2.54 28.26 16.63
N PHE A 542 -2.97 28.67 15.44
CA PHE A 542 -2.11 28.79 14.26
C PHE A 542 -1.44 30.17 14.23
N LYS A 543 -0.11 30.21 14.20
CA LYS A 543 0.69 31.44 14.11
C LYS A 543 1.75 31.32 13.00
N ASN A 544 1.87 32.33 12.14
CA ASN A 544 2.89 32.38 11.08
C ASN A 544 2.86 31.17 10.12
N VAL A 545 1.69 30.62 9.83
CA VAL A 545 1.56 29.42 8.97
C VAL A 545 1.41 29.83 7.50
N ASN A 546 2.27 29.32 6.63
CA ASN A 546 2.23 29.53 5.19
C ASN A 546 1.74 28.25 4.49
N ILE A 547 0.62 28.36 3.77
CA ILE A 547 0.05 27.31 2.91
C ILE A 547 0.27 27.74 1.45
N ASP A 548 1.12 27.02 0.74
CA ASP A 548 1.53 27.31 -0.63
C ASP A 548 1.28 26.10 -1.53
N GLY A 549 0.05 25.98 -2.02
CA GLY A 549 -0.41 24.80 -2.75
C GLY A 549 -1.17 23.82 -1.85
N ALA A 550 -2.43 23.57 -2.20
CA ALA A 550 -3.22 22.47 -1.63
C ALA A 550 -4.22 22.00 -2.70
N GLY A 551 -4.23 20.70 -2.99
CA GLY A 551 -5.00 20.09 -4.07
C GLY A 551 -6.51 20.35 -3.99
N THR A 552 -7.08 20.46 -2.79
CA THR A 552 -8.50 20.76 -2.58
C THR A 552 -8.72 22.06 -1.80
N PHE A 553 -8.41 22.06 -0.50
CA PHE A 553 -8.80 23.12 0.43
C PHE A 553 -7.64 23.58 1.32
N ALA A 554 -7.64 24.84 1.74
CA ALA A 554 -6.78 25.29 2.83
C ALA A 554 -7.24 24.69 4.18
N ILE A 555 -8.56 24.58 4.38
CA ILE A 555 -9.16 23.98 5.58
C ILE A 555 -10.31 23.03 5.19
N GLN A 556 -10.32 21.81 5.73
CA GLN A 556 -11.36 20.81 5.58
C GLN A 556 -11.95 20.44 6.95
N ALA A 557 -13.00 21.16 7.36
CA ALA A 557 -13.60 21.04 8.68
C ALA A 557 -14.88 20.18 8.65
N GLN A 558 -14.73 18.90 8.97
CA GLN A 558 -15.82 17.92 8.97
C GLN A 558 -16.48 17.80 10.34
N ALA A 559 -15.72 18.00 11.41
CA ALA A 559 -16.20 18.09 12.79
C ALA A 559 -16.13 19.54 13.34
N ALA A 560 -16.75 19.78 14.50
CA ALA A 560 -16.71 21.07 15.18
C ALA A 560 -15.30 21.38 15.69
N PHE A 561 -14.83 22.62 15.53
CA PHE A 561 -13.52 23.04 16.00
C PHE A 561 -13.53 24.48 16.52
N VAL A 562 -12.54 24.83 17.34
CA VAL A 562 -12.24 26.23 17.71
C VAL A 562 -10.75 26.47 17.50
N ALA A 563 -10.42 27.35 16.56
CA ALA A 563 -9.05 27.68 16.22
C ALA A 563 -8.82 29.19 16.06
N ASN A 564 -7.69 29.66 16.57
CA ASN A 564 -7.22 31.03 16.45
C ASN A 564 -6.15 31.10 15.36
N PHE A 565 -6.21 32.09 14.48
CA PHE A 565 -5.29 32.26 13.36
C PHE A 565 -4.63 33.64 13.42
N GLU A 566 -3.30 33.70 13.47
CA GLU A 566 -2.51 34.93 13.46
C GLU A 566 -1.43 34.84 12.38
N ASN A 567 -1.40 35.81 11.45
CA ASN A 567 -0.45 35.83 10.34
C ASN A 567 -0.40 34.51 9.52
N VAL A 568 -1.58 33.95 9.21
CA VAL A 568 -1.71 32.74 8.38
C VAL A 568 -2.01 33.11 6.93
N VAL A 569 -1.25 32.59 5.97
CA VAL A 569 -1.38 32.92 4.54
C VAL A 569 -1.66 31.65 3.76
N ALA A 570 -2.71 31.65 2.94
CA ALA A 570 -3.00 30.58 2.00
C ALA A 570 -3.03 31.08 0.55
N LYS A 571 -2.32 30.38 -0.34
CA LYS A 571 -2.23 30.68 -1.77
C LYS A 571 -2.07 29.40 -2.59
N ASN A 572 -2.30 29.50 -3.91
CA ASN A 572 -2.22 28.38 -4.85
C ASN A 572 -3.13 27.17 -4.48
N ILE A 573 -4.24 27.43 -3.79
CA ILE A 573 -5.26 26.42 -3.46
C ILE A 573 -6.01 26.04 -4.75
N GLY A 574 -6.24 24.74 -4.98
CA GLY A 574 -6.86 24.22 -6.21
C GLY A 574 -8.27 24.74 -6.48
N TYR A 575 -8.98 25.22 -5.46
CA TYR A 575 -10.35 25.72 -5.54
C TYR A 575 -10.50 27.14 -4.99
N SER A 576 -11.34 27.94 -5.67
CA SER A 576 -11.64 29.33 -5.32
C SER A 576 -12.45 29.50 -4.03
N ASN A 577 -13.04 28.41 -3.51
CA ASN A 577 -13.56 28.32 -2.16
C ASN A 577 -12.62 27.42 -1.34
N PRO A 578 -11.70 27.99 -0.54
CA PRO A 578 -10.62 27.26 0.11
C PRO A 578 -11.01 26.59 1.45
N LEU A 579 -12.30 26.58 1.82
CA LEU A 579 -12.81 26.08 3.08
C LEU A 579 -13.96 25.10 2.84
N TYR A 580 -13.72 23.80 3.03
CA TYR A 580 -14.79 22.79 3.07
C TYR A 580 -15.39 22.70 4.47
N SER A 581 -16.73 22.78 4.57
CA SER A 581 -17.47 22.26 5.73
C SER A 581 -18.99 22.30 5.52
N CYS A 582 -19.67 21.22 5.91
CA CYS A 582 -21.13 21.11 5.90
C CYS A 582 -21.81 21.36 7.27
N GLN A 583 -21.07 21.82 8.29
CA GLN A 583 -21.57 22.01 9.68
C GLN A 583 -22.55 23.20 9.86
N GLY A 584 -23.05 23.81 8.77
CA GLY A 584 -24.12 24.83 8.77
C GLY A 584 -23.78 26.23 9.30
N SER A 585 -22.92 26.35 10.33
CA SER A 585 -22.61 27.60 11.05
C SER A 585 -21.11 27.76 11.37
N VAL A 586 -20.28 27.31 10.42
CA VAL A 586 -18.83 27.03 10.56
C VAL A 586 -17.98 28.26 10.91
N ASN A 587 -18.43 29.48 10.58
CA ASN A 587 -17.76 30.73 10.96
C ASN A 587 -17.72 30.98 12.49
N THR A 588 -18.29 30.08 13.31
CA THR A 588 -18.15 30.08 14.77
C THR A 588 -16.84 29.47 15.28
N GLY A 589 -16.11 28.71 14.43
CA GLY A 589 -14.86 28.04 14.80
C GLY A 589 -13.56 28.76 14.42
N ILE A 590 -13.62 29.76 13.54
CA ILE A 590 -12.44 30.48 13.01
C ILE A 590 -12.33 31.87 13.66
N ASN A 591 -11.39 32.03 14.58
CA ASN A 591 -11.06 33.32 15.19
C ASN A 591 -9.85 33.93 14.47
N LEU A 592 -10.04 35.02 13.75
CA LEU A 592 -8.94 35.77 13.14
C LEU A 592 -8.35 36.75 14.16
N VAL A 593 -7.08 36.57 14.51
CA VAL A 593 -6.34 37.35 15.50
C VAL A 593 -5.25 38.17 14.79
N GLY A 594 -5.15 39.47 15.11
CA GLY A 594 -4.14 40.34 14.52
C GLY A 594 -4.32 40.59 13.02
N SER A 595 -3.20 40.76 12.32
CA SER A 595 -3.14 41.00 10.87
C SER A 595 -2.39 39.88 10.13
N GLY A 596 -2.26 39.99 8.81
CA GLY A 596 -1.56 39.01 7.95
C GLY A 596 -2.42 37.84 7.47
N ASN A 597 -3.50 37.52 8.18
CA ASN A 597 -4.44 36.46 7.79
C ASN A 597 -5.01 36.69 6.39
N SER A 598 -4.83 35.73 5.46
CA SER A 598 -5.35 35.82 4.09
C SER A 598 -5.55 34.46 3.40
N GLY A 599 -6.56 34.37 2.54
CA GLY A 599 -6.68 33.31 1.53
C GLY A 599 -7.37 31.99 1.93
N PHE A 600 -7.83 31.81 3.18
CA PHE A 600 -8.44 30.54 3.65
C PHE A 600 -9.85 30.68 4.26
N PHE A 601 -10.39 31.89 4.42
CA PHE A 601 -11.65 32.15 5.14
C PHE A 601 -12.69 32.88 4.27
N PRO A 602 -13.41 32.19 3.37
CA PRO A 602 -14.52 32.76 2.62
C PRO A 602 -15.73 33.01 3.52
N ALA A 603 -16.60 33.95 3.14
CA ALA A 603 -17.82 34.25 3.89
C ALA A 603 -18.82 33.07 3.98
N THR A 604 -18.71 32.10 3.06
CA THR A 604 -19.53 30.89 3.02
C THR A 604 -18.64 29.70 2.66
N PRO A 605 -18.50 28.69 3.53
CA PRO A 605 -17.80 27.43 3.22
C PRO A 605 -18.40 26.72 2.01
N TYR A 606 -17.57 25.94 1.32
CA TYR A 606 -18.04 24.95 0.38
C TYR A 606 -18.63 23.75 1.14
N CYS A 607 -19.87 23.38 0.79
CA CYS A 607 -20.49 22.12 1.16
C CYS A 607 -21.10 21.52 -0.11
N GLY A 608 -20.57 20.38 -0.53
CA GLY A 608 -20.91 19.72 -1.79
C GLY A 608 -20.06 18.47 -1.99
N PRO A 609 -20.15 17.81 -3.16
CA PRO A 609 -19.36 16.62 -3.47
C PRO A 609 -17.85 16.85 -3.33
N TRP A 610 -17.10 15.81 -2.97
CA TRP A 610 -15.65 15.90 -2.87
C TRP A 610 -15.00 16.24 -4.22
N PRO A 611 -14.24 17.34 -4.34
CA PRO A 611 -13.58 17.69 -5.58
C PRO A 611 -12.36 16.80 -5.85
N THR A 612 -12.08 16.55 -7.14
CA THR A 612 -10.80 16.01 -7.59
C THR A 612 -9.67 16.99 -7.26
N PRO A 613 -8.54 16.55 -6.69
CA PRO A 613 -7.44 17.47 -6.38
C PRO A 613 -6.79 18.05 -7.65
N VAL A 614 -6.43 19.33 -7.58
CA VAL A 614 -5.78 20.10 -8.66
C VAL A 614 -4.40 20.58 -8.19
N TYR A 615 -3.33 20.14 -8.85
CA TYR A 615 -1.96 20.38 -8.41
C TYR A 615 -1.32 21.61 -9.03
N SER A 616 -0.21 22.06 -8.44
CA SER A 616 0.65 23.08 -9.03
C SER A 616 1.12 22.63 -10.43
N GLY A 617 0.98 23.51 -11.43
CA GLY A 617 1.13 23.17 -12.85
C GLY A 617 -0.17 22.84 -13.59
N GLY A 618 -1.31 22.73 -12.89
CA GLY A 618 -2.63 22.52 -13.52
C GLY A 618 -2.95 21.08 -13.90
N THR A 619 -2.15 20.12 -13.43
CA THR A 619 -2.44 18.69 -13.59
C THR A 619 -3.45 18.22 -12.54
N THR A 620 -4.50 17.55 -13.01
CA THR A 620 -5.30 16.63 -12.19
C THR A 620 -4.68 15.24 -12.26
N ASN A 621 -4.62 14.49 -11.15
CA ASN A 621 -4.36 13.04 -11.24
C ASN A 621 -5.40 12.39 -12.18
N PRO A 622 -5.03 11.39 -12.99
CA PRO A 622 -6.02 10.58 -13.69
C PRO A 622 -6.90 9.85 -12.66
N THR A 623 -8.22 9.83 -12.90
CA THR A 623 -9.20 9.20 -11.98
C THR A 623 -9.21 7.66 -12.05
N SER A 624 -8.12 7.07 -12.54
CA SER A 624 -7.85 5.64 -12.65
C SER A 624 -6.34 5.47 -12.85
N PRO A 625 -5.72 4.39 -12.37
CA PRO A 625 -4.30 4.15 -12.60
C PRO A 625 -4.02 4.05 -14.10
N PRO A 626 -2.90 4.62 -14.60
CA PRO A 626 -2.46 4.33 -15.96
C PRO A 626 -2.24 2.81 -16.06
N VAL A 627 -2.82 2.18 -17.08
CA VAL A 627 -2.64 0.74 -17.31
C VAL A 627 -1.22 0.52 -17.85
N THR A 628 -0.25 0.45 -16.95
CA THR A 628 1.06 -0.14 -17.22
C THR A 628 0.86 -1.64 -17.42
N THR A 629 0.47 -2.02 -18.64
CA THR A 629 0.53 -3.42 -19.08
C THR A 629 1.93 -3.97 -18.78
N PRO A 630 2.06 -5.15 -18.16
CA PRO A 630 3.36 -5.79 -17.97
C PRO A 630 4.14 -5.81 -19.30
N PRO A 631 5.43 -5.42 -19.33
CA PRO A 631 6.18 -5.28 -20.58
C PRO A 631 6.14 -6.56 -21.42
N THR A 632 5.52 -6.48 -22.60
CA THR A 632 5.47 -7.60 -23.53
C THR A 632 6.83 -7.74 -24.20
N THR A 633 7.58 -8.77 -23.81
CA THR A 633 8.91 -9.09 -24.36
C THR A 633 8.88 -9.06 -25.89
N PRO A 634 9.82 -8.36 -26.57
CA PRO A 634 9.82 -8.25 -28.03
C PRO A 634 10.03 -9.62 -28.69
N THR A 635 9.14 -9.98 -29.62
CA THR A 635 9.08 -11.29 -30.26
C THR A 635 10.27 -11.57 -31.20
N PRO A 636 11.07 -12.62 -30.97
CA PRO A 636 12.01 -13.15 -31.96
C PRO A 636 11.28 -14.00 -33.01
N THR A 637 11.61 -13.80 -34.29
CA THR A 637 11.14 -14.63 -35.41
C THR A 637 11.62 -16.09 -35.26
N PRO A 638 10.81 -17.11 -35.57
CA PRO A 638 10.94 -18.43 -34.94
C PRO A 638 12.01 -19.36 -35.52
N THR A 639 12.45 -20.31 -34.69
CA THR A 639 13.15 -21.55 -35.07
C THR A 639 12.62 -22.69 -34.19
N PRO A 640 12.30 -23.88 -34.72
CA PRO A 640 11.47 -24.87 -34.01
C PRO A 640 12.27 -25.79 -33.07
N THR A 641 11.89 -25.79 -31.79
CA THR A 641 12.31 -26.77 -30.77
C THR A 641 11.11 -27.09 -29.85
N PRO A 642 11.18 -28.13 -28.98
CA PRO A 642 10.17 -29.19 -28.99
C PRO A 642 8.94 -28.91 -28.11
N THR A 643 7.88 -29.69 -28.33
CA THR A 643 6.71 -29.76 -27.45
C THR A 643 7.11 -30.11 -26.01
N VAL A 644 6.97 -29.16 -25.09
CA VAL A 644 7.14 -29.40 -23.65
C VAL A 644 5.80 -29.82 -23.06
N THR A 645 5.76 -30.98 -22.41
CA THR A 645 4.58 -31.47 -21.67
C THR A 645 4.31 -30.57 -20.46
N PRO A 646 3.04 -30.23 -20.14
CA PRO A 646 2.71 -29.47 -18.93
C PRO A 646 3.23 -30.15 -17.66
N THR A 647 3.89 -29.38 -16.79
CA THR A 647 4.35 -29.86 -15.49
C THR A 647 3.17 -30.06 -14.52
N GLN A 648 3.31 -31.06 -13.66
CA GLN A 648 2.24 -31.55 -12.79
C GLN A 648 2.04 -30.65 -11.56
N PRO A 649 0.79 -30.45 -11.07
CA PRO A 649 0.53 -29.87 -9.74
C PRO A 649 1.16 -30.69 -8.59
N PRO A 650 1.24 -30.14 -7.37
CA PRO A 650 1.84 -30.81 -6.22
C PRO A 650 1.31 -32.24 -5.99
N ALA A 651 2.21 -33.15 -5.62
CA ALA A 651 1.92 -34.58 -5.54
C ALA A 651 0.91 -34.91 -4.41
N CYS A 652 -0.32 -35.24 -4.80
CA CYS A 652 -1.37 -35.69 -3.90
C CYS A 652 -1.06 -37.06 -3.27
N ASN A 653 -0.45 -37.06 -2.08
CA ASN A 653 -0.36 -38.26 -1.26
C ASN A 653 -1.72 -38.62 -0.64
N ALA A 654 -2.07 -39.91 -0.70
CA ALA A 654 -3.19 -40.49 0.03
C ALA A 654 -2.68 -40.95 1.40
N GLY A 655 -2.93 -40.16 2.44
CA GLY A 655 -2.55 -40.49 3.81
C GLY A 655 -3.41 -41.61 4.41
N THR A 656 -2.84 -42.36 5.36
CA THR A 656 -3.57 -43.37 6.15
C THR A 656 -4.11 -42.73 7.43
N GLY A 657 -5.41 -42.52 7.53
CA GLY A 657 -6.06 -41.90 8.69
C GLY A 657 -7.12 -40.89 8.27
N ASP A 658 -7.03 -39.67 8.79
CA ASP A 658 -7.82 -38.53 8.31
C ASP A 658 -7.39 -38.15 6.88
N LEU A 659 -8.32 -38.31 5.95
CA LEU A 659 -8.13 -38.06 4.52
C LEU A 659 -8.25 -36.58 4.15
N ALA A 660 -8.73 -35.71 5.04
CA ALA A 660 -8.88 -34.27 4.81
C ALA A 660 -7.67 -33.45 5.28
N ARG A 661 -6.87 -33.97 6.22
CA ARG A 661 -5.73 -33.28 6.85
C ARG A 661 -4.81 -32.61 5.84
N GLY A 662 -4.64 -31.29 5.98
CA GLY A 662 -3.74 -30.47 5.16
C GLY A 662 -4.11 -30.39 3.67
N LYS A 663 -5.33 -30.79 3.26
CA LYS A 663 -5.79 -30.67 1.87
C LYS A 663 -6.48 -29.34 1.59
N ALA A 664 -6.62 -29.00 0.32
CA ALA A 664 -7.29 -27.77 -0.10
C ALA A 664 -8.75 -27.75 0.35
N ALA A 665 -9.11 -26.75 1.15
CA ALA A 665 -10.45 -26.50 1.64
C ALA A 665 -10.98 -25.14 1.17
N THR A 666 -12.26 -25.07 0.84
CA THR A 666 -12.99 -23.88 0.37
C THR A 666 -14.29 -23.73 1.13
N ALA A 667 -14.82 -22.51 1.28
CA ALA A 667 -16.09 -22.25 1.95
C ALA A 667 -16.97 -21.26 1.17
N THR A 668 -18.27 -21.26 1.46
CA THR A 668 -19.24 -20.29 0.90
C THR A 668 -19.06 -18.86 1.43
N SER A 669 -18.45 -18.71 2.61
CA SER A 669 -17.95 -17.44 3.14
C SER A 669 -16.98 -17.71 4.30
N THR A 670 -16.27 -16.65 4.70
CA THR A 670 -15.43 -16.60 5.90
C THR A 670 -15.75 -15.33 6.69
N ASN A 671 -15.55 -15.36 8.00
CA ASN A 671 -15.55 -14.16 8.85
C ASN A 671 -14.12 -13.90 9.35
N GLN A 672 -13.62 -12.67 9.18
CA GLN A 672 -12.26 -12.28 9.57
C GLN A 672 -11.20 -13.28 9.03
N SER A 673 -10.21 -13.66 9.86
CA SER A 673 -9.16 -14.63 9.54
C SER A 673 -9.55 -16.11 9.72
N TYR A 674 -10.82 -16.40 10.03
CA TYR A 674 -11.31 -17.75 10.30
C TYR A 674 -11.61 -18.52 8.99
N GLY A 675 -10.56 -18.76 8.21
CA GLY A 675 -10.62 -19.38 6.87
C GLY A 675 -10.87 -20.90 6.86
N PRO A 676 -11.29 -21.49 5.72
CA PRO A 676 -11.62 -22.91 5.61
C PRO A 676 -10.43 -23.85 5.87
N GLY A 677 -9.19 -23.39 5.66
CA GLY A 677 -7.97 -24.17 5.98
C GLY A 677 -7.88 -24.54 7.46
N ASN A 678 -8.39 -23.67 8.34
CA ASN A 678 -8.43 -23.87 9.80
C ASN A 678 -9.36 -25.01 10.23
N ALA A 679 -10.19 -25.56 9.33
CA ALA A 679 -10.98 -26.76 9.60
C ALA A 679 -10.23 -28.06 9.25
N VAL A 680 -9.07 -27.98 8.58
CA VAL A 680 -8.32 -29.15 8.09
C VAL A 680 -6.82 -29.12 8.43
N ASP A 681 -6.34 -28.11 9.15
CA ASP A 681 -4.97 -28.02 9.66
C ASP A 681 -4.64 -29.09 10.73
N GLY A 682 -5.65 -29.48 11.52
CA GLY A 682 -5.53 -30.40 12.65
C GLY A 682 -5.29 -29.75 14.01
N ASN A 683 -5.40 -28.43 14.11
CA ASN A 683 -5.20 -27.66 15.34
C ASN A 683 -6.56 -27.31 15.98
N SER A 684 -6.84 -27.86 17.17
CA SER A 684 -8.13 -27.63 17.85
C SER A 684 -8.35 -26.20 18.36
N SER A 685 -7.35 -25.31 18.25
CA SER A 685 -7.42 -23.92 18.72
C SER A 685 -7.75 -22.92 17.60
N THR A 686 -7.54 -23.30 16.33
CA THR A 686 -7.99 -22.56 15.14
C THR A 686 -9.39 -23.03 14.74
N TYR A 687 -10.09 -22.25 13.91
CA TYR A 687 -11.38 -22.64 13.34
C TYR A 687 -11.71 -21.88 12.05
N TRP A 688 -12.56 -22.49 11.22
CA TRP A 688 -13.33 -21.80 10.20
C TRP A 688 -14.60 -21.21 10.83
N GLU A 689 -14.94 -19.97 10.45
CA GLU A 689 -16.24 -19.35 10.73
C GLU A 689 -16.80 -18.72 9.45
N SER A 690 -18.09 -18.93 9.16
CA SER A 690 -18.79 -18.29 8.04
C SER A 690 -19.22 -16.86 8.36
N ALA A 691 -19.69 -16.11 7.36
CA ALA A 691 -20.42 -14.87 7.61
C ALA A 691 -21.62 -15.08 8.57
N ASN A 692 -21.84 -14.10 9.45
CA ASN A 692 -22.91 -14.12 10.45
C ASN A 692 -24.31 -13.96 9.81
N SER A 693 -25.30 -14.63 10.39
CA SER A 693 -26.72 -14.65 10.00
C SER A 693 -26.99 -15.13 8.57
N ALA A 694 -26.00 -15.74 7.90
CA ALA A 694 -26.03 -16.04 6.47
C ALA A 694 -26.32 -17.51 6.13
N PHE A 695 -26.94 -18.29 7.03
CA PHE A 695 -27.23 -19.72 6.79
C PHE A 695 -28.14 -19.94 5.56
N PRO A 696 -27.95 -21.02 4.77
CA PRO A 696 -26.95 -22.08 4.96
C PRO A 696 -25.54 -21.68 4.52
N GLN A 697 -24.54 -22.19 5.23
CA GLN A 697 -23.11 -21.98 4.94
C GLN A 697 -22.39 -23.33 4.93
N SER A 698 -21.33 -23.47 4.14
CA SER A 698 -20.66 -24.75 3.94
C SER A 698 -19.15 -24.63 3.74
N VAL A 699 -18.42 -25.65 4.18
CA VAL A 699 -17.00 -25.89 3.91
C VAL A 699 -16.84 -27.18 3.11
N THR A 700 -15.89 -27.19 2.17
CA THR A 700 -15.67 -28.26 1.18
C THR A 700 -14.18 -28.58 1.08
N VAL A 701 -13.81 -29.85 1.17
CA VAL A 701 -12.43 -30.34 1.00
C VAL A 701 -12.30 -31.21 -0.25
N ASP A 702 -11.20 -31.07 -0.99
CA ASP A 702 -10.81 -31.98 -2.08
C ASP A 702 -9.87 -33.08 -1.54
N LEU A 703 -10.31 -34.34 -1.59
CA LEU A 703 -9.51 -35.51 -1.18
C LEU A 703 -8.43 -35.90 -2.21
N CYS A 704 -8.29 -35.15 -3.31
CA CYS A 704 -7.56 -35.44 -4.55
C CYS A 704 -8.13 -36.60 -5.39
N ALA A 705 -8.68 -37.65 -4.77
CA ALA A 705 -9.15 -38.85 -5.44
C ALA A 705 -10.54 -39.29 -4.94
N ALA A 706 -11.32 -39.89 -5.85
CA ALA A 706 -12.63 -40.45 -5.52
C ALA A 706 -12.48 -41.65 -4.55
N THR A 707 -12.84 -41.44 -3.30
CA THR A 707 -12.62 -42.38 -2.18
C THR A 707 -13.94 -42.88 -1.63
N ALA A 708 -14.00 -44.15 -1.20
CA ALA A 708 -15.17 -44.70 -0.52
C ALA A 708 -15.18 -44.27 0.95
N LEU A 709 -16.11 -43.37 1.31
CA LEU A 709 -16.26 -42.83 2.66
C LEU A 709 -16.96 -43.84 3.59
N GLN A 710 -16.61 -43.73 4.88
CA GLN A 710 -17.28 -44.42 5.99
C GLN A 710 -17.91 -43.43 6.96
N ARG A 711 -17.19 -42.36 7.32
CA ARG A 711 -17.65 -41.32 8.24
C ARG A 711 -16.85 -40.02 8.12
N VAL A 712 -17.44 -38.95 8.65
CA VAL A 712 -16.81 -37.65 8.89
C VAL A 712 -16.80 -37.39 10.39
N GLU A 713 -15.68 -36.93 10.95
CA GLU A 713 -15.62 -36.42 12.32
C GLU A 713 -15.54 -34.90 12.28
N LEU A 714 -16.42 -34.22 13.02
CA LEU A 714 -16.45 -32.75 13.11
C LEU A 714 -16.12 -32.29 14.53
N ALA A 715 -15.42 -31.16 14.66
CA ALA A 715 -15.07 -30.58 15.97
C ALA A 715 -15.32 -29.07 16.08
N LEU A 716 -15.46 -28.61 17.33
CA LEU A 716 -15.32 -27.21 17.74
C LEU A 716 -14.16 -27.07 18.74
N PRO A 717 -13.61 -25.86 18.96
CA PRO A 717 -12.58 -25.64 19.96
C PRO A 717 -12.99 -26.17 21.34
N SER A 718 -12.09 -26.86 22.02
CA SER A 718 -12.40 -27.63 23.24
C SER A 718 -12.86 -26.76 24.42
N ALA A 719 -12.46 -25.48 24.46
CA ALA A 719 -12.85 -24.51 25.48
C ALA A 719 -14.24 -23.87 25.26
N TRP A 720 -14.92 -24.14 24.13
CA TRP A 720 -16.19 -23.51 23.79
C TRP A 720 -17.39 -24.16 24.48
N GLY A 721 -18.31 -23.35 24.99
CA GLY A 721 -19.58 -23.83 25.57
C GLY A 721 -20.44 -24.63 24.57
N GLN A 722 -21.15 -25.63 25.12
CA GLN A 722 -22.01 -26.59 24.41
C GLN A 722 -22.97 -25.91 23.44
N ARG A 723 -23.09 -26.45 22.22
CA ARG A 723 -24.02 -25.95 21.20
C ARG A 723 -24.47 -27.02 20.23
N ASN A 724 -25.63 -26.83 19.63
CA ASN A 724 -26.10 -27.62 18.50
C ASN A 724 -25.73 -26.93 17.19
N GLN A 725 -25.27 -27.70 16.19
CA GLN A 725 -25.32 -27.26 14.79
C GLN A 725 -26.18 -28.23 13.97
N THR A 726 -27.07 -27.68 13.13
CA THR A 726 -27.87 -28.45 12.19
C THR A 726 -27.13 -28.48 10.86
N LEU A 727 -26.73 -29.67 10.41
CA LEU A 727 -25.87 -29.83 9.24
C LEU A 727 -26.09 -31.14 8.48
N ALA A 728 -25.69 -31.14 7.21
CA ALA A 728 -25.65 -32.29 6.30
C ALA A 728 -24.23 -32.51 5.75
N VAL A 729 -23.93 -33.74 5.33
CA VAL A 729 -22.70 -34.09 4.60
C VAL A 729 -23.05 -34.45 3.16
N LEU A 730 -22.35 -33.86 2.20
CA LEU A 730 -22.52 -34.09 0.77
C LEU A 730 -21.19 -34.52 0.12
N GLY A 731 -21.29 -35.24 -0.99
CA GLY A 731 -20.16 -35.74 -1.77
C GLY A 731 -20.30 -35.38 -3.24
N SER A 732 -19.16 -35.25 -3.93
CA SER A 732 -19.09 -35.05 -5.37
C SER A 732 -17.85 -35.72 -5.97
N SER A 733 -17.97 -36.19 -7.22
CA SER A 733 -16.83 -36.62 -8.05
C SER A 733 -16.11 -35.46 -8.75
N ASP A 734 -16.82 -34.35 -9.01
CA ASP A 734 -16.40 -33.27 -9.91
C ASP A 734 -16.42 -31.86 -9.28
N GLY A 735 -16.93 -31.73 -8.04
CA GLY A 735 -17.03 -30.47 -7.29
C GLY A 735 -18.28 -29.63 -7.60
N SER A 736 -19.05 -30.01 -8.63
CA SER A 736 -20.23 -29.31 -9.13
C SER A 736 -21.54 -30.10 -8.94
N SER A 737 -21.50 -31.42 -9.11
CA SER A 737 -22.63 -32.35 -8.97
C SER A 737 -22.62 -32.97 -7.59
N TRP A 738 -23.60 -32.65 -6.73
CA TRP A 738 -23.59 -33.02 -5.31
C TRP A 738 -24.65 -34.06 -4.94
N SER A 739 -24.25 -35.10 -4.22
CA SER A 739 -25.13 -36.11 -3.61
C SER A 739 -25.06 -36.04 -2.08
N THR A 740 -26.17 -36.33 -1.40
CA THR A 740 -26.22 -36.33 0.07
C THR A 740 -25.66 -37.64 0.62
N LEU A 741 -24.57 -37.58 1.39
CA LEU A 741 -23.94 -38.72 2.06
C LEU A 741 -24.46 -38.91 3.50
N ALA A 742 -24.85 -37.82 4.16
CA ALA A 742 -25.59 -37.82 5.42
C ALA A 742 -26.63 -36.69 5.41
N ALA A 743 -27.89 -37.03 5.67
CA ALA A 743 -29.01 -36.08 5.63
C ALA A 743 -28.93 -35.04 6.77
N SER A 744 -29.53 -33.86 6.54
CA SER A 744 -29.47 -32.76 7.51
C SER A 744 -30.15 -33.11 8.84
N ARG A 745 -29.43 -32.94 9.95
CA ARG A 745 -29.99 -33.03 11.30
C ARG A 745 -29.19 -32.18 12.29
N SER A 746 -29.75 -31.96 13.48
CA SER A 746 -29.03 -31.34 14.60
C SER A 746 -28.01 -32.30 15.20
N TYR A 747 -26.80 -31.79 15.50
CA TYR A 747 -25.72 -32.48 16.20
C TYR A 747 -25.29 -31.63 17.40
N SER A 748 -25.23 -32.24 18.59
CA SER A 748 -24.76 -31.60 19.82
C SER A 748 -23.25 -31.72 19.93
N PHE A 749 -22.57 -30.57 19.94
CA PHE A 749 -21.16 -30.45 20.31
C PHE A 749 -21.11 -30.13 21.80
N ASP A 750 -20.65 -31.10 22.59
CA ASP A 750 -20.62 -31.05 24.05
C ASP A 750 -19.16 -31.13 24.55
N PRO A 751 -18.67 -30.20 25.39
CA PRO A 751 -17.34 -30.26 25.97
C PRO A 751 -17.07 -31.54 26.77
N ALA A 752 -18.09 -32.13 27.39
CA ALA A 752 -17.96 -33.41 28.11
C ALA A 752 -17.69 -34.60 27.16
N SER A 753 -18.00 -34.47 25.87
CA SER A 753 -17.58 -35.39 24.81
C SER A 753 -16.49 -34.81 23.90
N GLY A 754 -15.74 -33.82 24.39
CA GLY A 754 -14.60 -33.21 23.68
C GLY A 754 -14.98 -32.29 22.51
N ASN A 755 -16.19 -31.73 22.49
CA ASN A 755 -16.72 -30.89 21.42
C ASN A 755 -16.59 -31.52 20.02
N ARG A 756 -16.83 -32.84 19.92
CA ARG A 756 -16.71 -33.63 18.70
C ARG A 756 -17.95 -34.47 18.39
N VAL A 757 -18.26 -34.65 17.11
CA VAL A 757 -19.36 -35.49 16.63
C VAL A 757 -18.94 -36.38 15.45
N SER A 758 -19.28 -37.66 15.54
CA SER A 758 -19.04 -38.65 14.48
C SER A 758 -20.28 -38.82 13.60
N ILE A 759 -20.08 -38.76 12.29
CA ILE A 759 -21.16 -38.76 11.29
C ILE A 759 -20.92 -39.88 10.28
N PRO A 760 -21.65 -41.01 10.36
CA PRO A 760 -21.64 -42.03 9.31
C PRO A 760 -22.05 -41.41 7.97
N ALA A 761 -21.22 -41.61 6.95
CA ALA A 761 -21.38 -41.02 5.62
C ALA A 761 -20.93 -42.04 4.57
N SER A 762 -21.87 -42.58 3.80
CA SER A 762 -21.62 -43.70 2.88
C SER A 762 -21.75 -43.29 1.42
N GLY A 763 -20.73 -43.59 0.63
CA GLY A 763 -20.67 -43.30 -0.81
C GLY A 763 -19.24 -43.03 -1.27
N THR A 764 -19.06 -42.86 -2.59
CA THR A 764 -17.77 -42.53 -3.18
C THR A 764 -17.73 -41.05 -3.56
N ALA A 765 -16.75 -40.31 -3.03
CA ALA A 765 -16.60 -38.88 -3.29
C ALA A 765 -15.12 -38.49 -3.41
N ARG A 766 -14.83 -37.52 -4.28
CA ARG A 766 -13.55 -36.80 -4.30
C ARG A 766 -13.64 -35.53 -3.45
N TYR A 767 -14.72 -34.77 -3.63
CA TYR A 767 -14.99 -33.56 -2.86
C TYR A 767 -16.03 -33.88 -1.79
N VAL A 768 -15.78 -33.47 -0.55
CA VAL A 768 -16.68 -33.67 0.58
C VAL A 768 -17.06 -32.31 1.15
N ARG A 769 -18.35 -32.07 1.37
CA ARG A 769 -18.89 -30.80 1.86
C ARG A 769 -19.72 -31.00 3.11
N VAL A 770 -19.50 -30.17 4.12
CA VAL A 770 -20.39 -30.00 5.27
C VAL A 770 -21.21 -28.73 5.04
N THR A 771 -22.53 -28.84 5.00
CA THR A 771 -23.44 -27.69 4.91
C THR A 771 -24.21 -27.53 6.21
N VAL A 772 -23.97 -26.43 6.91
CA VAL A 772 -24.65 -26.04 8.16
C VAL A 772 -25.82 -25.10 7.84
N THR A 773 -27.00 -25.38 8.39
CA THR A 773 -28.22 -24.58 8.26
C THR A 773 -28.60 -23.82 9.53
N ALA A 774 -28.00 -24.13 10.69
CA ALA A 774 -28.17 -23.39 11.94
C ALA A 774 -27.06 -23.73 12.95
N ASN A 775 -26.76 -22.80 13.85
CA ASN A 775 -25.90 -22.98 15.03
C ASN A 775 -26.58 -22.32 16.24
N SER A 776 -26.62 -22.98 17.40
CA SER A 776 -27.29 -22.46 18.61
C SER A 776 -26.38 -21.64 19.52
N GLY A 777 -25.06 -21.63 19.28
CA GLY A 777 -24.09 -20.89 20.10
C GLY A 777 -23.57 -19.60 19.47
N TRP A 778 -23.75 -19.41 18.16
CA TRP A 778 -23.29 -18.25 17.40
C TRP A 778 -24.07 -18.16 16.07
N PRO A 779 -24.30 -16.97 15.47
CA PRO A 779 -25.06 -16.84 14.23
C PRO A 779 -24.31 -17.25 12.94
N ALA A 780 -23.20 -17.98 13.03
CA ALA A 780 -22.43 -18.49 11.90
C ALA A 780 -22.17 -20.00 11.98
N ALA A 781 -21.85 -20.63 10.84
CA ALA A 781 -21.29 -21.98 10.80
C ALA A 781 -19.85 -21.93 11.31
N GLN A 782 -19.46 -22.88 12.17
CA GLN A 782 -18.15 -22.90 12.82
C GLN A 782 -17.59 -24.32 12.87
N LEU A 783 -16.32 -24.55 12.54
CA LEU A 783 -15.63 -25.84 12.69
C LEU A 783 -14.12 -25.65 12.95
N SER A 784 -13.58 -26.29 13.99
CA SER A 784 -12.11 -26.46 14.20
C SER A 784 -11.58 -27.80 13.70
N SER A 785 -12.46 -28.69 13.25
CA SER A 785 -12.04 -29.88 12.51
C SER A 785 -13.13 -30.42 11.61
N PHE A 786 -12.71 -30.85 10.43
CA PHE A 786 -13.47 -31.53 9.40
C PHE A 786 -12.61 -32.69 8.88
N GLU A 787 -12.63 -33.81 9.61
CA GLU A 787 -11.82 -34.99 9.36
C GLU A 787 -12.63 -36.01 8.55
N VAL A 788 -12.04 -36.64 7.54
CA VAL A 788 -12.76 -37.59 6.65
C VAL A 788 -12.12 -38.97 6.71
N TYR A 789 -12.93 -40.01 6.95
CA TYR A 789 -12.45 -41.39 7.08
C TYR A 789 -13.12 -42.32 6.06
N GLY A 790 -12.31 -43.13 5.39
CA GLY A 790 -12.74 -44.02 4.31
C GLY A 790 -11.70 -45.07 3.94
N THR A 791 -12.08 -46.00 3.07
CA THR A 791 -11.16 -47.00 2.49
C THR A 791 -10.69 -46.56 1.12
N GLY A 792 -9.41 -46.19 1.01
CA GLY A 792 -8.79 -45.85 -0.27
C GLY A 792 -8.69 -47.06 -1.20
N THR A 793 -8.99 -46.84 -2.48
CA THR A 793 -8.72 -47.80 -3.56
C THR A 793 -7.63 -47.25 -4.48
N THR A 794 -6.53 -47.98 -4.64
CA THR A 794 -5.46 -47.62 -5.58
C THR A 794 -6.00 -47.68 -7.02
N PRO A 795 -5.78 -46.65 -7.86
CA PRO A 795 -6.31 -46.63 -9.22
C PRO A 795 -5.56 -47.61 -10.14
N THR A 796 -6.32 -48.47 -10.83
CA THR A 796 -5.81 -49.33 -11.91
C THR A 796 -5.77 -48.53 -13.22
N PRO A 797 -4.65 -48.48 -13.96
CA PRO A 797 -4.54 -47.72 -15.20
C PRO A 797 -5.21 -48.43 -16.39
N THR A 798 -5.99 -47.67 -17.17
CA THR A 798 -6.62 -48.13 -18.42
C THR A 798 -5.66 -47.93 -19.61
N PRO A 799 -5.47 -48.92 -20.51
CA PRO A 799 -4.44 -48.85 -21.56
C PRO A 799 -4.82 -48.00 -22.78
N THR A 800 -3.81 -47.35 -23.37
CA THR A 800 -3.91 -46.53 -24.60
C THR A 800 -3.80 -47.38 -25.87
N PRO A 801 -4.69 -47.24 -26.88
CA PRO A 801 -4.59 -47.95 -28.16
C PRO A 801 -3.62 -47.29 -29.15
N THR A 802 -2.88 -48.11 -29.89
CA THR A 802 -1.86 -47.71 -30.90
C THR A 802 -2.50 -47.36 -32.26
N PRO A 803 -2.04 -46.32 -32.98
CA PRO A 803 -2.53 -46.00 -34.33
C PRO A 803 -2.01 -46.98 -35.41
N THR A 804 -2.78 -47.14 -36.49
CA THR A 804 -2.39 -47.88 -37.72
C THR A 804 -3.10 -47.24 -38.93
N PRO A 805 -2.45 -47.04 -40.10
CA PRO A 805 -2.98 -46.20 -41.17
C PRO A 805 -3.76 -46.95 -42.26
N THR A 806 -4.77 -46.29 -42.85
CA THR A 806 -5.48 -46.67 -44.09
C THR A 806 -6.13 -45.41 -44.73
N PRO A 807 -6.62 -45.43 -46.00
CA PRO A 807 -6.26 -44.36 -46.94
C PRO A 807 -7.41 -43.44 -47.44
N THR A 808 -7.01 -42.49 -48.28
CA THR A 808 -7.79 -41.39 -48.89
C THR A 808 -9.02 -41.81 -49.72
N PRO A 809 -10.18 -41.16 -49.51
CA PRO A 809 -11.15 -40.83 -50.55
C PRO A 809 -11.09 -39.35 -50.95
N THR A 810 -11.38 -39.06 -52.22
CA THR A 810 -11.38 -37.70 -52.83
C THR A 810 -12.78 -37.02 -52.74
N PRO A 811 -13.00 -35.76 -53.21
CA PRO A 811 -13.67 -34.76 -52.37
C PRO A 811 -15.17 -34.57 -52.65
N THR A 812 -15.87 -33.97 -51.69
CA THR A 812 -17.13 -33.24 -51.92
C THR A 812 -16.99 -31.84 -51.34
N VAL A 813 -17.35 -30.81 -52.09
CA VAL A 813 -17.13 -29.40 -51.72
C VAL A 813 -18.38 -28.82 -51.08
N THR A 814 -18.26 -28.41 -49.82
CA THR A 814 -19.20 -27.52 -49.11
C THR A 814 -18.39 -26.30 -48.64
N PRO A 815 -18.85 -25.06 -48.84
CA PRO A 815 -17.95 -23.91 -48.99
C PRO A 815 -17.19 -23.52 -47.72
N THR A 816 -15.94 -23.08 -47.95
CA THR A 816 -15.04 -22.52 -46.95
C THR A 816 -15.43 -21.11 -46.53
N THR A 817 -15.64 -20.91 -45.24
CA THR A 817 -15.22 -19.67 -44.56
C THR A 817 -14.69 -20.06 -43.18
N PRO A 818 -13.46 -19.68 -42.79
CA PRO A 818 -13.05 -19.76 -41.39
C PRO A 818 -14.02 -18.92 -40.53
N PRO A 819 -14.42 -19.36 -39.33
CA PRO A 819 -15.31 -18.56 -38.48
C PRO A 819 -14.68 -17.20 -38.23
N THR A 820 -15.34 -16.12 -38.67
CA THR A 820 -14.71 -14.80 -38.69
C THR A 820 -14.43 -14.34 -37.27
N THR A 821 -13.18 -13.97 -36.98
CA THR A 821 -12.77 -13.37 -35.70
C THR A 821 -13.31 -11.95 -35.48
N VAL A 822 -14.00 -11.39 -36.48
CA VAL A 822 -14.67 -10.09 -36.44
C VAL A 822 -15.96 -10.18 -35.62
N ASN A 823 -16.04 -9.40 -34.54
CA ASN A 823 -17.29 -9.16 -33.81
C ASN A 823 -18.22 -8.27 -34.67
N LEU A 824 -19.34 -8.82 -35.11
CA LEU A 824 -20.35 -8.13 -35.94
C LEU A 824 -21.14 -7.07 -35.16
N ALA A 825 -21.12 -7.11 -33.83
CA ALA A 825 -21.82 -6.16 -32.94
C ALA A 825 -20.95 -4.97 -32.49
N ALA A 826 -19.62 -5.01 -32.66
CA ALA A 826 -18.73 -3.93 -32.22
C ALA A 826 -19.12 -2.58 -32.85
N GLY A 827 -19.25 -1.54 -32.01
CA GLY A 827 -19.65 -0.18 -32.43
C GLY A 827 -21.04 -0.05 -33.05
N LYS A 828 -21.92 -1.06 -32.91
CA LYS A 828 -23.28 -1.04 -33.48
C LYS A 828 -24.29 -0.29 -32.61
N GLN A 829 -25.46 -0.01 -33.18
CA GLN A 829 -26.59 0.53 -32.43
C GLN A 829 -27.21 -0.58 -31.57
N VAL A 830 -27.31 -0.33 -30.26
CA VAL A 830 -27.91 -1.23 -29.28
C VAL A 830 -29.05 -0.51 -28.57
N SER A 831 -30.16 -1.22 -28.37
CA SER A 831 -31.38 -0.72 -27.73
C SER A 831 -31.82 -1.63 -26.59
N GLY A 832 -32.08 -1.04 -25.44
CA GLY A 832 -32.58 -1.70 -24.24
C GLY A 832 -32.83 -0.66 -23.15
N SER A 833 -33.78 -0.93 -22.26
CA SER A 833 -33.98 -0.12 -21.05
C SER A 833 -32.75 -0.24 -20.15
N TYR A 834 -32.42 0.82 -19.41
CA TYR A 834 -31.29 0.80 -18.49
C TYR A 834 -31.57 1.54 -17.18
N ALA A 835 -30.71 1.31 -16.18
CA ALA A 835 -30.69 2.01 -14.90
C ALA A 835 -29.49 2.99 -14.84
N ASP A 836 -29.71 4.14 -14.19
CA ASP A 836 -28.68 5.14 -13.90
C ASP A 836 -27.83 5.53 -15.13
N VAL A 837 -26.50 5.39 -15.08
CA VAL A 837 -25.56 5.70 -16.18
C VAL A 837 -25.21 4.49 -17.06
N TYR A 838 -25.73 3.30 -16.75
CA TYR A 838 -25.29 2.03 -17.34
C TYR A 838 -25.99 1.73 -18.68
N GLY A 839 -25.77 2.62 -19.65
CA GLY A 839 -26.45 2.64 -20.94
C GLY A 839 -26.13 1.44 -21.86
N PRO A 840 -27.05 1.09 -22.79
CA PRO A 840 -26.89 -0.07 -23.68
C PRO A 840 -25.75 0.04 -24.71
N GLY A 841 -25.13 1.21 -24.88
CA GLY A 841 -23.94 1.37 -25.73
C GLY A 841 -22.69 0.69 -25.16
N ASN A 842 -22.64 0.50 -23.83
CA ASN A 842 -21.49 -0.02 -23.10
C ASN A 842 -21.17 -1.49 -23.43
N VAL A 843 -22.08 -2.24 -24.07
CA VAL A 843 -21.85 -3.66 -24.41
C VAL A 843 -21.21 -3.91 -25.77
N VAL A 844 -20.81 -2.85 -26.47
CA VAL A 844 -20.21 -2.92 -27.82
C VAL A 844 -19.06 -1.92 -28.03
N ASP A 845 -18.54 -1.33 -26.94
CA ASP A 845 -17.49 -0.32 -26.97
C ASP A 845 -16.06 -0.92 -26.96
N GLY A 846 -15.91 -2.20 -26.61
CA GLY A 846 -14.62 -2.91 -26.49
C GLY A 846 -13.99 -2.85 -25.09
N ASN A 847 -14.67 -2.25 -24.11
CA ASN A 847 -14.19 -2.05 -22.75
C ASN A 847 -14.95 -2.97 -21.78
N VAL A 848 -14.37 -4.14 -21.50
CA VAL A 848 -14.93 -5.12 -20.55
C VAL A 848 -15.21 -4.59 -19.13
N ASN A 849 -14.78 -3.37 -18.77
CA ASN A 849 -15.04 -2.74 -17.48
C ASN A 849 -16.17 -1.70 -17.48
N SER A 850 -16.65 -1.24 -18.65
CA SER A 850 -17.96 -0.58 -18.73
C SER A 850 -19.06 -1.65 -18.64
N TYR A 851 -20.31 -1.29 -18.33
CA TYR A 851 -21.41 -2.24 -18.39
C TYR A 851 -22.77 -1.57 -18.63
N TRP A 852 -23.68 -2.33 -19.22
CA TRP A 852 -25.12 -2.07 -19.24
C TRP A 852 -25.78 -2.76 -18.05
N GLU A 853 -26.75 -2.08 -17.42
CA GLU A 853 -27.65 -2.65 -16.42
C GLU A 853 -29.10 -2.28 -16.73
N SER A 854 -29.99 -3.27 -16.79
CA SER A 854 -31.43 -3.04 -16.95
C SER A 854 -32.10 -2.49 -15.67
N PRO A 855 -33.30 -1.87 -15.72
CA PRO A 855 -34.06 -1.50 -14.53
C PRO A 855 -34.22 -2.66 -13.52
N ASN A 856 -33.89 -2.40 -12.26
CA ASN A 856 -33.86 -3.40 -11.20
C ASN A 856 -35.25 -3.94 -10.83
N ASN A 857 -35.32 -5.24 -10.52
CA ASN A 857 -36.53 -6.03 -10.21
C ASN A 857 -37.58 -6.11 -11.34
N ALA A 858 -37.23 -5.73 -12.57
CA ALA A 858 -38.19 -5.57 -13.68
C ALA A 858 -38.10 -6.68 -14.77
N PHE A 859 -37.66 -7.89 -14.45
CA PHE A 859 -37.60 -8.99 -15.41
C PHE A 859 -38.99 -9.35 -15.99
N PRO A 860 -39.11 -9.71 -17.29
CA PRO A 860 -38.04 -9.88 -18.26
C PRO A 860 -37.51 -8.55 -18.83
N GLN A 861 -36.21 -8.50 -19.09
CA GLN A 861 -35.52 -7.33 -19.65
C GLN A 861 -34.80 -7.69 -20.96
N THR A 862 -34.71 -6.75 -21.91
CA THR A 862 -34.24 -7.05 -23.28
C THR A 862 -33.17 -6.09 -23.76
N LEU A 863 -32.14 -6.63 -24.42
CA LEU A 863 -31.05 -5.89 -25.06
C LEU A 863 -30.93 -6.34 -26.52
N THR A 864 -31.02 -5.41 -27.47
CA THR A 864 -31.10 -5.70 -28.91
C THR A 864 -30.06 -4.93 -29.71
N VAL A 865 -29.19 -5.62 -30.43
CA VAL A 865 -28.24 -5.01 -31.39
C VAL A 865 -28.78 -5.05 -32.81
N ASP A 866 -28.62 -3.94 -33.55
CA ASP A 866 -28.81 -3.87 -35.01
C ASP A 866 -27.44 -3.99 -35.71
N LEU A 867 -27.21 -5.11 -36.41
CA LEU A 867 -25.97 -5.35 -37.15
C LEU A 867 -25.83 -4.42 -38.39
N GLY A 868 -26.88 -3.68 -38.73
CA GLY A 868 -27.00 -2.74 -39.85
C GLY A 868 -27.43 -3.39 -41.17
N SER A 869 -27.31 -4.72 -41.26
CA SER A 869 -27.71 -5.55 -42.40
C SER A 869 -27.96 -6.98 -41.92
N SER A 870 -28.64 -7.81 -42.71
CA SER A 870 -28.85 -9.22 -42.37
C SER A 870 -27.55 -10.02 -42.53
N GLN A 871 -27.06 -10.59 -41.44
CA GLN A 871 -25.84 -11.41 -41.36
C GLN A 871 -26.19 -12.81 -40.87
N THR A 872 -25.44 -13.84 -41.28
CA THR A 872 -25.59 -15.18 -40.68
C THR A 872 -25.01 -15.15 -39.27
N VAL A 873 -25.82 -15.43 -38.25
CA VAL A 873 -25.40 -15.44 -36.83
C VAL A 873 -25.23 -16.87 -36.35
N GLY A 874 -24.01 -17.24 -35.91
CA GLY A 874 -23.67 -18.60 -35.45
C GLY A 874 -23.40 -18.72 -33.95
N ARG A 875 -22.88 -17.68 -33.31
CA ARG A 875 -22.72 -17.61 -31.86
C ARG A 875 -22.79 -16.17 -31.36
N VAL A 876 -23.13 -16.02 -30.09
CA VAL A 876 -22.90 -14.79 -29.33
C VAL A 876 -21.92 -15.06 -28.20
N VAL A 877 -21.16 -14.06 -27.78
CA VAL A 877 -20.32 -14.11 -26.57
C VAL A 877 -20.76 -12.98 -25.67
N LEU A 878 -21.05 -13.34 -24.43
CA LEU A 878 -21.54 -12.44 -23.40
C LEU A 878 -20.47 -12.34 -22.32
N LYS A 879 -20.18 -11.14 -21.81
CA LYS A 879 -19.26 -10.96 -20.68
C LYS A 879 -19.88 -10.11 -19.58
N LEU A 880 -19.43 -10.35 -18.35
CA LEU A 880 -19.49 -9.39 -17.26
C LEU A 880 -18.07 -8.85 -17.01
N PRO A 881 -17.90 -7.73 -16.29
CA PRO A 881 -16.57 -7.25 -15.92
C PRO A 881 -15.74 -8.34 -15.20
N PRO A 882 -14.44 -8.48 -15.52
CA PRO A 882 -13.64 -9.62 -15.10
C PRO A 882 -13.24 -9.60 -13.61
N ALA A 883 -13.41 -8.47 -12.93
CA ALA A 883 -13.06 -8.31 -11.52
C ALA A 883 -13.84 -9.27 -10.60
N ALA A 884 -13.20 -9.81 -9.56
CA ALA A 884 -13.80 -10.78 -8.66
C ALA A 884 -15.05 -10.27 -7.91
N ALA A 885 -15.20 -8.94 -7.74
CA ALA A 885 -16.42 -8.29 -7.25
C ALA A 885 -17.66 -8.58 -8.11
N TRP A 886 -17.47 -8.89 -9.40
CA TRP A 886 -18.50 -9.43 -10.29
C TRP A 886 -18.70 -10.95 -10.10
N ALA A 887 -18.71 -11.36 -8.82
CA ALA A 887 -18.70 -12.73 -8.32
C ALA A 887 -19.65 -13.69 -9.04
N THR A 888 -19.23 -14.95 -9.12
CA THR A 888 -19.82 -16.02 -9.95
C THR A 888 -21.34 -16.05 -9.87
N ARG A 889 -21.99 -15.71 -11.00
CA ARG A 889 -23.44 -15.56 -11.08
C ARG A 889 -24.02 -16.20 -12.32
N THR A 890 -25.23 -16.69 -12.19
CA THR A 890 -26.01 -17.23 -13.31
C THR A 890 -26.95 -16.16 -13.82
N GLN A 891 -26.88 -15.83 -15.11
CA GLN A 891 -27.93 -15.05 -15.78
C GLN A 891 -28.76 -15.98 -16.67
N THR A 892 -30.08 -15.89 -16.56
CA THR A 892 -31.01 -16.69 -17.36
C THR A 892 -31.35 -15.92 -18.63
N VAL A 893 -30.81 -16.36 -19.77
CA VAL A 893 -30.84 -15.64 -21.04
C VAL A 893 -31.39 -16.52 -22.16
N SER A 894 -32.22 -15.93 -23.02
CA SER A 894 -32.56 -16.49 -24.35
C SER A 894 -32.06 -15.57 -25.46
N VAL A 895 -31.76 -16.14 -26.63
CA VAL A 895 -31.29 -15.41 -27.81
C VAL A 895 -32.35 -15.50 -28.90
N LEU A 896 -32.83 -14.35 -29.39
CA LEU A 896 -33.81 -14.22 -30.46
C LEU A 896 -33.21 -13.44 -31.63
N GLY A 897 -33.68 -13.72 -32.83
CA GLY A 897 -33.26 -13.05 -34.05
C GLY A 897 -34.43 -12.56 -34.88
N SER A 898 -34.25 -11.42 -35.53
CA SER A 898 -35.22 -10.81 -36.44
C SER A 898 -34.52 -10.20 -37.67
N THR A 899 -35.26 -10.04 -38.77
CA THR A 899 -34.84 -9.30 -39.98
C THR A 899 -35.47 -7.91 -40.09
N ASP A 900 -36.53 -7.63 -39.32
CA ASP A 900 -37.40 -6.46 -39.42
C ASP A 900 -37.59 -5.72 -38.08
N ASN A 901 -36.95 -6.19 -37.00
CA ASN A 901 -37.09 -5.76 -35.59
C ASN A 901 -38.49 -6.03 -34.97
N ALA A 902 -39.43 -6.59 -35.73
CA ALA A 902 -40.84 -6.79 -35.34
C ALA A 902 -41.20 -8.28 -35.20
N THR A 903 -40.80 -9.11 -36.15
CA THR A 903 -41.03 -10.55 -36.19
C THR A 903 -39.82 -11.29 -35.62
N TRP A 904 -40.01 -12.04 -34.53
CA TRP A 904 -38.92 -12.66 -33.77
C TRP A 904 -38.96 -14.18 -33.81
N SER A 905 -37.79 -14.79 -34.05
CA SER A 905 -37.59 -16.24 -33.98
C SER A 905 -36.51 -16.57 -32.95
N THR A 906 -36.77 -17.51 -32.04
CA THR A 906 -35.79 -18.01 -31.06
C THR A 906 -34.60 -18.67 -31.76
N LEU A 907 -33.39 -18.14 -31.55
CA LEU A 907 -32.11 -18.73 -31.99
C LEU A 907 -31.52 -19.65 -30.91
N LYS A 908 -31.80 -19.34 -29.63
CA LYS A 908 -31.48 -20.17 -28.46
C LYS A 908 -32.59 -20.04 -27.43
N ALA A 909 -33.13 -21.17 -26.97
CA ALA A 909 -34.08 -21.21 -25.86
C ALA A 909 -33.45 -20.66 -24.56
N SER A 910 -34.29 -20.24 -23.61
CA SER A 910 -33.82 -19.66 -22.35
C SER A 910 -33.09 -20.70 -21.50
N ALA A 911 -31.91 -20.33 -21.01
CA ALA A 911 -31.11 -21.17 -20.11
C ALA A 911 -30.31 -20.29 -19.13
N GLY A 912 -29.96 -20.86 -17.98
CA GLY A 912 -29.03 -20.25 -17.04
C GLY A 912 -27.59 -20.38 -17.54
N TYR A 913 -26.89 -19.26 -17.69
CA TYR A 913 -25.48 -19.20 -18.07
C TYR A 913 -24.64 -18.68 -16.91
N VAL A 914 -23.64 -19.46 -16.50
CA VAL A 914 -22.75 -19.12 -15.38
C VAL A 914 -21.61 -18.25 -15.89
N PHE A 915 -21.60 -17.00 -15.44
CA PHE A 915 -20.47 -16.09 -15.56
C PHE A 915 -19.61 -16.32 -14.31
N ASN A 916 -18.35 -16.73 -14.49
CA ASN A 916 -17.41 -17.00 -13.40
C ASN A 916 -16.11 -16.20 -13.64
N PRO A 917 -15.59 -15.44 -12.65
CA PRO A 917 -14.32 -14.75 -12.79
C PRO A 917 -13.15 -15.67 -13.18
N SER A 918 -13.14 -16.95 -12.77
CA SER A 918 -12.10 -17.90 -13.18
C SER A 918 -12.14 -18.29 -14.68
N SER A 919 -13.25 -18.01 -15.37
CA SER A 919 -13.37 -18.07 -16.82
C SER A 919 -13.49 -16.67 -17.44
N ALA A 920 -12.80 -15.69 -16.83
CA ALA A 920 -12.79 -14.27 -17.21
C ALA A 920 -14.21 -13.68 -17.39
N ASN A 921 -15.16 -14.13 -16.56
CA ASN A 921 -16.58 -13.76 -16.61
C ASN A 921 -17.18 -13.82 -18.04
N THR A 922 -16.74 -14.77 -18.86
CA THR A 922 -17.08 -14.88 -20.29
C THR A 922 -17.91 -16.14 -20.57
N VAL A 923 -19.00 -15.99 -21.33
CA VAL A 923 -19.91 -17.06 -21.76
C VAL A 923 -20.03 -17.05 -23.28
N THR A 924 -19.76 -18.17 -23.96
CA THR A 924 -20.07 -18.35 -25.39
C THR A 924 -21.35 -19.15 -25.58
N ILE A 925 -22.30 -18.62 -26.34
CA ILE A 925 -23.59 -19.26 -26.66
C ILE A 925 -23.64 -19.55 -28.16
N ALA A 926 -23.42 -20.81 -28.55
CA ALA A 926 -23.68 -21.28 -29.91
C ALA A 926 -25.20 -21.34 -30.20
N VAL A 927 -25.61 -20.80 -31.34
CA VAL A 927 -27.01 -20.72 -31.80
C VAL A 927 -27.18 -21.43 -33.15
N THR A 928 -28.42 -21.68 -33.58
CA THR A 928 -28.67 -22.25 -34.91
C THR A 928 -28.35 -21.22 -36.00
N PRO A 929 -27.41 -21.48 -36.93
CA PRO A 929 -27.02 -20.50 -37.94
C PRO A 929 -28.18 -20.04 -38.81
N SER A 930 -28.44 -18.73 -38.83
CA SER A 930 -29.48 -18.14 -39.69
C SER A 930 -29.22 -16.66 -39.98
N SER A 931 -29.70 -16.18 -41.12
CA SER A 931 -29.57 -14.78 -41.53
C SER A 931 -30.53 -13.88 -40.72
N LYS A 932 -29.98 -12.93 -39.96
CA LYS A 932 -30.69 -12.00 -39.07
C LYS A 932 -30.01 -10.64 -39.08
N ARG A 933 -30.78 -9.55 -38.97
CA ARG A 933 -30.26 -8.18 -38.83
C ARG A 933 -30.23 -7.72 -37.38
N TYR A 934 -31.25 -8.12 -36.62
CA TYR A 934 -31.41 -7.78 -35.21
C TYR A 934 -31.22 -9.02 -34.36
N VAL A 935 -30.40 -8.92 -33.31
CA VAL A 935 -30.17 -10.01 -32.35
C VAL A 935 -30.51 -9.50 -30.95
N ARG A 936 -31.48 -10.13 -30.29
CA ARG A 936 -32.01 -9.75 -28.98
C ARG A 936 -31.66 -10.80 -27.94
N LEU A 937 -31.09 -10.34 -26.83
CA LEU A 937 -31.05 -11.08 -25.58
C LEU A 937 -32.30 -10.75 -24.77
N THR A 938 -32.94 -11.76 -24.20
CA THR A 938 -33.99 -11.58 -23.18
C THR A 938 -33.54 -12.25 -21.89
N PHE A 939 -33.34 -11.42 -20.86
CA PHE A 939 -32.95 -11.81 -19.51
C PHE A 939 -34.20 -12.06 -18.66
N THR A 940 -34.27 -13.18 -17.95
CA THR A 940 -35.38 -13.53 -17.05
C THR A 940 -34.94 -13.78 -15.61
N GLY A 941 -33.68 -13.45 -15.28
CA GLY A 941 -33.11 -13.57 -13.94
C GLY A 941 -31.59 -13.41 -13.95
N ASN A 942 -31.04 -12.96 -12.82
CA ASN A 942 -29.60 -12.87 -12.53
C ASN A 942 -29.43 -13.18 -11.04
N THR A 943 -28.50 -14.07 -10.67
CA THR A 943 -28.30 -14.48 -9.27
C THR A 943 -27.37 -13.55 -8.48
N GLY A 944 -26.68 -12.61 -9.13
CA GLY A 944 -25.78 -11.66 -8.47
C GLY A 944 -26.38 -10.27 -8.26
N TRP A 945 -27.45 -9.92 -8.99
CA TRP A 945 -28.11 -8.60 -8.93
C TRP A 945 -29.52 -8.68 -9.55
N PRO A 946 -30.53 -7.89 -9.14
CA PRO A 946 -31.90 -8.03 -9.63
C PRO A 946 -32.15 -7.39 -11.02
N ALA A 947 -31.14 -7.35 -11.89
CA ALA A 947 -31.20 -6.82 -13.25
C ALA A 947 -30.38 -7.68 -14.23
N GLY A 948 -30.70 -7.60 -15.53
CA GLY A 948 -29.79 -8.08 -16.57
C GLY A 948 -28.58 -7.14 -16.67
N GLN A 949 -27.38 -7.72 -16.73
CA GLN A 949 -26.11 -6.98 -16.76
C GLN A 949 -25.18 -7.56 -17.84
N LEU A 950 -24.44 -6.72 -18.56
CA LEU A 950 -23.35 -7.16 -19.48
C LEU A 950 -22.30 -6.06 -19.63
N SER A 951 -21.02 -6.44 -19.78
CA SER A 951 -19.96 -5.56 -20.29
C SER A 951 -19.63 -5.77 -21.76
N GLU A 952 -19.89 -6.96 -22.32
CA GLU A 952 -19.75 -7.20 -23.75
C GLU A 952 -20.89 -8.07 -24.28
N TYR A 953 -21.35 -7.74 -25.48
CA TYR A 953 -22.32 -8.49 -26.26
C TYR A 953 -21.78 -8.65 -27.70
N GLU A 954 -20.90 -9.62 -27.86
CA GLU A 954 -20.26 -9.94 -29.14
C GLU A 954 -21.17 -10.85 -29.97
N VAL A 955 -21.22 -10.63 -31.29
CA VAL A 955 -21.99 -11.46 -32.24
C VAL A 955 -21.06 -11.92 -33.35
N TYR A 956 -21.05 -13.21 -33.68
CA TYR A 956 -20.16 -13.79 -34.69
C TYR A 956 -20.93 -14.64 -35.71
N SER A 957 -20.37 -14.74 -36.92
CA SER A 957 -20.92 -15.64 -37.93
C SER A 957 -20.72 -17.12 -37.58
N GLY A 958 -21.48 -17.98 -38.27
CA GLY A 958 -21.34 -19.43 -38.24
C GLY A 958 -21.50 -20.01 -39.63
#